data_AF-A0A524HII1-F1
#
_entry.id   AF-A0A524HII1-F1
#
_cell.length_a   1.000
_cell.length_b   1.000
_cell.length_c   1.000
_cell.angle_alpha   90.00
_cell.angle_beta   90.00
_cell.angle_gamma   90.00
#
_symmetry.space_group_name_H-M   'P 1'
#
loop_
_entity.id
_entity.type
_entity.pdbx_description
1 polymer ?
#
loop_
_entity_poly.entity_id
_entity_poly.type
_entity_poly.pdbx_seq_one_letter_code
_entity_poly.pdbx_strand_id
1 'polypeptide(L)'
;MLAGQVYQLRVAVLDPAGAVTLQGAGIANESSWDDGLPLRMEGYDPFGGIYQGGLNFELYWDDNPEKLDRFLSTMDQTDYILITSSRQWATTTRVPERYPLTTEYYRALMGCPVELLIEDCYNFALPGTYEGELGFELIETFQSNPSLGSISINDQPAEEAFTVYDHPKVFIFKKSADFSLADAANVLTRVDLTKVIHITPKQADSQPGDLMLPSGRLAEQQSGGTWSDFFNHDAIQNRSQVVGVFLWYGAVFLLGLLVYPLMRLVLTGLKDGGYPLARTFGLLVLSYLVWLAGSAGIPFLRSTIFVVLLLLAAAGCYAGYRQRVSLLQDWSQSKRYYLIVEILALTLFTIAVLIRYGNPDLWHPWKGGEKPMDFSYFNAVLKSTSFPPYDPWFSGGYINYYYFGFVFVGVLTKFLGIMPSFAYNLILPTLFMMLGLGAFSIGWNLLKGSQAGDGSEELPYLAGGASVLGLVIFGNLGVLRMVFQGLQRLASGGVNVLEGSIFERFIWTLIGFVKLFTTKSLHYRLDEWYWNPSRVIGAEHGGPITEFPFFSFLYGDLHAHYIALPLTLLVVAWALSIVKSTQNSSSSKTGFISLVGLPLFGALAVGVLRPTNTWDFYPYLALGAVALLYAWWRESRTDGNSWVRPALQLMIFLVFAYLTFQPYVNWYGQGYTSIKPWFGTHTPFNDYFTHWGLFLLIFVSWMAAETIHWMANTPVSALRKLVKYRELILASLLIMLVIMISLGVTLENKVSIKDFTIMGAGVHIIWFVLPMMVWALVLLLRPGQSLAKGSVLFLIGTGLAITLMVELVYVEGDIGRMNTVFKFYLQAWTLFSVSAAAALCWLVSLTRDWKSPFRVLWQVLFAVLLTSAALYPLLGGVAKIRDRMVIDAPHTLDGMAYMQYAIYQDLDTELELSQDYDAIRWMQDNVQGSPVIVEANQVEYHWGTRYTVYTGLPGVVGWNWHQRQQRTTTPHEWVYSRVDDVNVFYDTADLGFAKEFLEKYQVSYIIVGQLERAKYLAEGINKFDLGEGSLWQVVYHDKETTIYQTISGID
;
A
#
# COMPACT_ATOMS: atom_id res chain seq x y z
N MET A 1 -2.18 -72.62 1.91
CA MET A 1 -3.17 -73.48 2.59
C MET A 1 -4.36 -73.65 1.66
N LEU A 2 -4.95 -74.85 1.55
CA LEU A 2 -6.12 -75.14 0.72
C LEU A 2 -7.41 -74.93 1.52
N ALA A 3 -8.43 -74.34 0.90
CA ALA A 3 -9.72 -74.11 1.52
C ALA A 3 -10.36 -75.43 2.03
N GLY A 4 -10.91 -75.41 3.25
CA GLY A 4 -11.58 -76.56 3.88
C GLY A 4 -10.65 -77.56 4.58
N GLN A 5 -9.34 -77.32 4.62
CA GLN A 5 -8.39 -78.17 5.36
C GLN A 5 -7.90 -77.49 6.64
N VAL A 6 -7.84 -78.25 7.73
CA VAL A 6 -7.28 -77.81 9.01
C VAL A 6 -5.76 -78.03 8.98
N TYR A 7 -5.02 -76.96 9.15
CA TYR A 7 -3.56 -77.00 9.30
C TYR A 7 -3.21 -76.78 10.78
N GLN A 8 -2.27 -77.57 11.30
CA GLN A 8 -1.71 -77.37 12.64
C GLN A 8 -0.30 -76.79 12.51
N LEU A 9 -0.09 -75.59 13.07
CA LEU A 9 1.22 -74.98 13.22
C LEU A 9 1.75 -75.29 14.62
N ARG A 10 2.92 -75.93 14.70
CA ARG A 10 3.63 -76.16 15.97
C ARG A 10 4.87 -75.29 16.01
N VAL A 11 4.90 -74.33 16.94
CA VAL A 11 6.06 -73.46 17.18
C VAL A 11 6.66 -73.83 18.53
N ALA A 12 7.98 -74.00 18.60
CA ALA A 12 8.69 -74.34 19.82
C ALA A 12 9.92 -73.45 19.96
N VAL A 13 10.10 -72.84 21.13
CA VAL A 13 11.32 -72.09 21.47
C VAL A 13 12.37 -73.09 21.93
N LEU A 14 13.50 -73.15 21.22
CA LEU A 14 14.57 -74.11 21.52
C LEU A 14 15.53 -73.60 22.63
N ASP A 15 15.42 -72.34 23.01
CA ASP A 15 16.20 -71.66 24.06
C ASP A 15 15.26 -71.13 25.18
N PRO A 16 15.48 -71.46 26.47
CA PRO A 16 14.65 -71.00 27.58
C PRO A 16 14.55 -69.48 27.74
N ALA A 17 15.47 -68.71 27.13
CA ALA A 17 15.46 -67.24 27.21
C ALA A 17 14.64 -66.56 26.11
N GLY A 18 14.10 -67.29 25.13
CA GLY A 18 13.33 -66.73 24.02
C GLY A 18 11.83 -66.66 24.26
N ALA A 19 11.20 -65.55 23.86
CA ALA A 19 9.75 -65.45 23.68
C ALA A 19 9.42 -65.49 22.18
N VAL A 20 8.40 -66.27 21.79
CA VAL A 20 7.85 -66.23 20.43
C VAL A 20 6.54 -65.46 20.48
N THR A 21 6.50 -64.37 19.74
CA THR A 21 5.29 -63.59 19.47
C THR A 21 4.85 -63.83 18.03
N LEU A 22 3.60 -64.21 17.85
CA LEU A 22 2.94 -64.22 16.54
C LEU A 22 2.24 -62.88 16.40
N GLN A 23 2.73 -62.03 15.50
CA GLN A 23 2.09 -60.77 15.15
C GLN A 23 1.58 -60.86 13.72
N GLY A 24 0.37 -60.35 13.50
CA GLY A 24 -0.14 -60.12 12.15
C GLY A 24 0.66 -59.00 11.47
N ALA A 25 0.56 -58.90 10.15
CA ALA A 25 1.21 -57.80 9.44
C ALA A 25 0.69 -56.45 9.94
N GLY A 26 1.59 -55.47 10.06
CA GLY A 26 1.25 -54.09 10.39
C GLY A 26 0.59 -53.40 9.21
N ILE A 27 -0.66 -52.99 9.35
CA ILE A 27 -1.38 -52.24 8.30
C ILE A 27 -1.69 -50.85 8.82
N ALA A 28 -1.13 -49.82 8.18
CA ALA A 28 -1.46 -48.44 8.47
C ALA A 28 -2.51 -47.89 7.51
N ASN A 29 -3.45 -47.15 8.07
CA ASN A 29 -4.41 -46.34 7.31
C ASN A 29 -4.09 -44.85 7.48
N GLU A 30 -4.60 -44.05 6.55
CA GLU A 30 -4.45 -42.59 6.57
C GLU A 30 -5.05 -41.95 7.83
N SER A 31 -6.26 -42.34 8.23
CA SER A 31 -6.88 -41.83 9.44
C SER A 31 -7.88 -42.82 10.03
N SER A 32 -8.30 -42.57 11.27
CA SER A 32 -9.41 -43.30 11.89
C SER A 32 -10.79 -42.96 11.32
N TRP A 33 -10.88 -41.91 10.49
CA TRP A 33 -12.13 -41.42 9.91
C TRP A 33 -12.44 -42.05 8.55
N ASP A 34 -11.42 -42.44 7.78
CA ASP A 34 -11.61 -43.02 6.44
C ASP A 34 -11.98 -44.51 6.47
N ASP A 35 -12.32 -45.06 5.30
CA ASP A 35 -12.59 -46.48 5.15
C ASP A 35 -11.33 -47.31 5.46
N GLY A 36 -11.32 -48.02 6.60
CA GLY A 36 -10.19 -48.87 6.98
C GLY A 36 -10.14 -50.14 6.14
N LEU A 37 -9.03 -50.36 5.43
CA LEU A 37 -8.75 -51.62 4.75
C LEU A 37 -7.82 -52.50 5.60
N PRO A 38 -7.98 -53.84 5.60
CA PRO A 38 -9.02 -54.60 4.89
C PRO A 38 -10.42 -54.50 5.54
N LEU A 39 -11.47 -54.63 4.74
CA LEU A 39 -12.86 -54.65 5.23
C LEU A 39 -13.22 -55.98 5.91
N ARG A 40 -14.16 -55.92 6.85
CA ARG A 40 -14.80 -57.10 7.44
C ARG A 40 -15.62 -57.83 6.39
N MET A 41 -15.15 -59.00 5.96
CA MET A 41 -15.82 -59.83 4.97
C MET A 41 -15.98 -61.26 5.48
N GLU A 42 -17.04 -61.94 5.01
CA GLU A 42 -17.28 -63.38 5.26
C GLU A 42 -17.28 -63.78 6.75
N GLY A 43 -17.62 -62.86 7.65
CA GLY A 43 -17.67 -63.10 9.09
C GLY A 43 -16.33 -63.01 9.83
N TYR A 44 -15.24 -62.62 9.15
CA TYR A 44 -13.93 -62.39 9.76
C TYR A 44 -13.70 -60.90 10.07
N ASP A 45 -13.18 -60.62 11.26
CA ASP A 45 -12.67 -59.29 11.61
C ASP A 45 -11.15 -59.24 11.34
N PRO A 46 -10.69 -58.52 10.30
CA PRO A 46 -9.27 -58.47 9.95
C PRO A 46 -8.40 -57.91 11.08
N PHE A 47 -8.94 -57.03 11.92
CA PHE A 47 -8.23 -56.47 13.07
C PHE A 47 -8.52 -57.21 14.39
N GLY A 48 -9.26 -58.33 14.33
CA GLY A 48 -9.52 -59.22 15.46
C GLY A 48 -8.37 -60.20 15.76
N GLY A 49 -7.16 -59.92 15.27
CA GLY A 49 -5.96 -60.75 15.47
C GLY A 49 -5.31 -61.29 14.18
N ILE A 50 -5.83 -60.95 12.99
CA ILE A 50 -5.22 -61.34 11.70
C ILE A 50 -4.15 -60.32 11.28
N TYR A 51 -4.48 -59.03 11.38
CA TYR A 51 -3.58 -57.90 11.17
C TYR A 51 -3.46 -57.08 12.45
N GLN A 52 -2.33 -56.40 12.62
CA GLN A 52 -2.17 -55.42 13.70
C GLN A 52 -3.00 -54.19 13.36
N GLY A 53 -3.95 -53.85 14.24
CA GLY A 53 -4.79 -52.65 14.12
C GLY A 53 -4.27 -51.47 14.95
N GLY A 54 -4.85 -50.28 14.73
CA GLY A 54 -4.55 -49.06 15.48
C GLY A 54 -3.37 -48.23 14.96
N LEU A 55 -2.84 -48.60 13.79
CA LEU A 55 -1.82 -47.83 13.07
C LEU A 55 -2.53 -46.82 12.14
N ASN A 56 -2.68 -45.58 12.60
CA ASN A 56 -3.28 -44.50 11.82
C ASN A 56 -2.35 -43.29 11.85
N PHE A 57 -2.16 -42.65 10.69
CA PHE A 57 -1.38 -41.42 10.59
C PHE A 57 -2.15 -40.20 11.11
N GLU A 58 -3.48 -40.20 10.98
CA GLU A 58 -4.38 -39.10 11.33
C GLU A 58 -4.08 -37.83 10.53
N LEU A 59 -4.10 -37.94 9.20
CA LEU A 59 -3.60 -36.89 8.30
C LEU A 59 -4.37 -35.57 8.39
N TYR A 60 -5.62 -35.57 8.89
CA TYR A 60 -6.38 -34.34 9.14
C TYR A 60 -6.04 -33.60 10.44
N TRP A 61 -5.30 -34.23 11.37
CA TRP A 61 -4.89 -33.57 12.61
C TRP A 61 -3.92 -32.44 12.30
N ASP A 62 -3.84 -31.44 13.19
CA ASP A 62 -2.91 -30.34 13.00
C ASP A 62 -1.47 -30.86 13.00
N ASP A 63 -0.64 -30.31 12.10
CA ASP A 63 0.76 -30.67 11.99
C ASP A 63 1.53 -30.05 13.17
N ASN A 64 2.09 -30.91 14.03
CA ASN A 64 2.81 -30.55 15.24
C ASN A 64 3.84 -31.64 15.58
N PRO A 65 4.75 -31.41 16.55
CA PRO A 65 5.76 -32.40 16.93
C PRO A 65 5.15 -33.76 17.32
N GLU A 66 3.99 -33.78 17.98
CA GLU A 66 3.31 -35.02 18.37
C GLU A 66 2.82 -35.84 17.16
N LYS A 67 2.41 -35.18 16.07
CA LYS A 67 2.03 -35.83 14.81
C LYS A 67 3.25 -36.36 14.06
N LEU A 68 4.37 -35.66 14.09
CA LEU A 68 5.64 -36.16 13.55
C LEU A 68 6.08 -37.45 14.26
N ASP A 69 6.05 -37.47 15.60
CA ASP A 69 6.34 -38.68 16.38
C ASP A 69 5.38 -39.83 16.04
N ARG A 70 4.10 -39.52 15.79
CA ARG A 70 3.11 -40.49 15.31
C ARG A 70 3.48 -41.04 13.93
N PHE A 71 3.87 -40.19 12.98
CA PHE A 71 4.27 -40.64 11.64
C PHE A 71 5.43 -41.62 11.72
N LEU A 72 6.48 -41.28 12.46
CA LEU A 72 7.67 -42.10 12.63
C LEU A 72 7.36 -43.43 13.33
N SER A 73 6.65 -43.40 14.46
CA SER A 73 6.27 -44.61 15.20
C SER A 73 5.30 -45.51 14.43
N THR A 74 4.43 -44.96 13.60
CA THR A 74 3.51 -45.72 12.75
C THR A 74 4.28 -46.37 11.61
N MET A 75 5.14 -45.64 10.90
CA MET A 75 5.97 -46.21 9.82
C MET A 75 6.86 -47.34 10.33
N ASP A 76 7.47 -47.20 11.50
CA ASP A 76 8.34 -48.24 12.09
C ASP A 76 7.60 -49.58 12.28
N GLN A 77 6.35 -49.54 12.72
CA GLN A 77 5.53 -50.74 12.97
C GLN A 77 4.77 -51.26 11.74
N THR A 78 4.74 -50.51 10.65
CA THR A 78 3.87 -50.81 9.49
C THR A 78 4.57 -51.65 8.44
N ASP A 79 3.94 -52.71 7.94
CA ASP A 79 4.40 -53.45 6.77
C ASP A 79 3.75 -52.94 5.48
N TYR A 80 2.48 -52.48 5.55
CA TYR A 80 1.72 -51.96 4.42
C TYR A 80 0.99 -50.66 4.76
N ILE A 81 1.10 -49.65 3.89
CA ILE A 81 0.32 -48.41 3.97
C ILE A 81 -0.78 -48.47 2.92
N LEU A 82 -2.02 -48.25 3.36
CA LEU A 82 -3.20 -48.27 2.49
C LEU A 82 -3.80 -46.87 2.39
N ILE A 83 -4.00 -46.41 1.16
CA ILE A 83 -4.71 -45.17 0.82
C ILE A 83 -5.95 -45.57 0.05
N THR A 84 -7.13 -45.22 0.57
CA THR A 84 -8.39 -45.81 0.09
C THR A 84 -9.20 -44.89 -0.81
N SER A 85 -8.89 -43.61 -0.82
CA SER A 85 -9.56 -42.62 -1.66
C SER A 85 -8.71 -41.35 -1.82
N SER A 86 -9.22 -40.37 -2.56
CA SER A 86 -8.61 -39.03 -2.68
C SER A 86 -8.94 -38.09 -1.54
N ARG A 87 -9.73 -38.50 -0.54
CA ARG A 87 -10.25 -37.60 0.51
C ARG A 87 -9.15 -36.83 1.22
N GLN A 88 -8.07 -37.49 1.64
CA GLN A 88 -7.03 -36.84 2.45
C GLN A 88 -5.90 -36.25 1.61
N TRP A 89 -5.34 -37.00 0.65
CA TRP A 89 -4.22 -36.49 -0.16
C TRP A 89 -4.64 -35.38 -1.11
N ALA A 90 -5.88 -35.36 -1.62
CA ALA A 90 -6.33 -34.29 -2.51
C ALA A 90 -6.84 -33.04 -1.77
N THR A 91 -7.05 -33.09 -0.46
CA THR A 91 -7.57 -31.95 0.31
C THR A 91 -6.50 -31.31 1.21
N THR A 92 -5.73 -32.11 1.94
CA THR A 92 -4.71 -31.60 2.87
C THR A 92 -3.53 -30.96 2.15
N THR A 93 -3.13 -31.52 1.01
CA THR A 93 -1.99 -31.03 0.21
C THR A 93 -2.30 -29.73 -0.55
N ARG A 94 -3.58 -29.34 -0.65
CA ARG A 94 -4.01 -28.04 -1.20
C ARG A 94 -3.77 -26.86 -0.26
N VAL A 95 -3.55 -27.13 1.02
CA VAL A 95 -3.31 -26.10 2.05
C VAL A 95 -2.01 -26.41 2.79
N PRO A 96 -0.86 -26.40 2.09
CA PRO A 96 0.43 -26.79 2.65
C PRO A 96 0.86 -25.88 3.82
N GLU A 97 0.34 -24.66 3.93
CA GLU A 97 0.61 -23.77 5.07
C GLU A 97 0.03 -24.30 6.37
N ARG A 98 -1.09 -25.04 6.30
CA ARG A 98 -1.71 -25.68 7.46
C ARG A 98 -1.18 -27.09 7.69
N TYR A 99 -0.89 -27.81 6.60
CA TYR A 99 -0.49 -29.21 6.62
C TYR A 99 0.87 -29.45 5.96
N PRO A 100 1.96 -28.75 6.35
CA PRO A 100 3.24 -28.86 5.67
C PRO A 100 3.91 -30.23 5.86
N LEU A 101 3.78 -30.83 7.04
CA LEU A 101 4.33 -32.16 7.33
C LEU A 101 3.54 -33.24 6.59
N THR A 102 2.22 -33.12 6.55
CA THR A 102 1.36 -34.03 5.79
C THR A 102 1.62 -33.92 4.29
N THR A 103 1.82 -32.71 3.79
CA THR A 103 2.17 -32.45 2.38
C THR A 103 3.49 -33.10 2.02
N GLU A 104 4.52 -32.91 2.84
CA GLU A 104 5.83 -33.52 2.61
C GLU A 104 5.77 -35.05 2.74
N TYR A 105 5.00 -35.58 3.68
CA TYR A 105 4.77 -37.02 3.80
C TYR A 105 4.22 -37.62 2.51
N TYR A 106 3.17 -37.04 1.91
CA TYR A 106 2.63 -37.57 0.65
C TYR A 106 3.59 -37.43 -0.52
N ARG A 107 4.33 -36.32 -0.58
CA ARG A 107 5.35 -36.10 -1.61
C ARG A 107 6.44 -37.15 -1.53
N ALA A 108 7.00 -37.36 -0.34
CA ALA A 108 8.08 -38.30 -0.09
C ALA A 108 7.63 -39.77 -0.16
N LEU A 109 6.40 -40.10 0.25
CA LEU A 109 5.85 -41.45 0.16
C LEU A 109 5.76 -41.92 -1.30
N MET A 110 5.25 -41.06 -2.18
CA MET A 110 5.09 -41.39 -3.60
C MET A 110 6.36 -41.15 -4.42
N GLY A 111 7.19 -40.17 -4.03
CA GLY A 111 8.34 -39.74 -4.84
C GLY A 111 7.96 -38.69 -5.89
N CYS A 112 7.04 -37.78 -5.56
CA CYS A 112 6.56 -36.79 -6.51
C CYS A 112 7.63 -35.71 -6.79
N PRO A 113 7.96 -35.43 -8.07
CA PRO A 113 8.85 -34.34 -8.44
C PRO A 113 8.35 -32.99 -7.91
N VAL A 114 9.28 -32.11 -7.52
CA VAL A 114 8.96 -30.82 -6.88
C VAL A 114 8.16 -29.90 -7.80
N GLU A 115 8.31 -30.06 -9.12
CA GLU A 115 7.63 -29.29 -10.15
C GLU A 115 6.18 -29.74 -10.40
N LEU A 116 5.79 -30.93 -9.94
CA LEU A 116 4.45 -31.47 -10.09
C LEU A 116 3.59 -31.20 -8.85
N LEU A 117 2.31 -30.89 -9.07
CA LEU A 117 1.34 -30.89 -7.98
C LEU A 117 1.20 -32.33 -7.45
N ILE A 118 1.13 -32.48 -6.13
CA ILE A 118 0.96 -33.79 -5.50
C ILE A 118 -0.33 -34.45 -6.01
N GLU A 119 -1.38 -33.66 -6.23
CA GLU A 119 -2.62 -34.18 -6.82
C GLU A 119 -2.41 -34.81 -8.20
N ASP A 120 -1.68 -34.13 -9.09
CA ASP A 120 -1.40 -34.65 -10.43
C ASP A 120 -0.55 -35.93 -10.35
N CYS A 121 0.45 -35.94 -9.46
CA CYS A 121 1.28 -37.11 -9.20
C CYS A 121 0.42 -38.32 -8.79
N TYR A 122 -0.49 -38.16 -7.82
CA TYR A 122 -1.35 -39.23 -7.34
C TYR A 122 -2.44 -39.64 -8.37
N ASN A 123 -3.02 -38.68 -9.10
CA ASN A 123 -4.01 -38.94 -10.16
C ASN A 123 -3.48 -39.91 -11.24
N PHE A 124 -2.20 -39.82 -11.56
CA PHE A 124 -1.57 -40.63 -12.62
C PHE A 124 -0.63 -41.74 -12.11
N ALA A 125 -0.42 -41.86 -10.80
CA ALA A 125 0.45 -42.87 -10.22
C ALA A 125 -0.02 -44.31 -10.52
N LEU A 126 0.94 -45.14 -10.94
CA LEU A 126 0.88 -46.59 -11.08
C LEU A 126 2.16 -47.21 -10.47
N PRO A 127 2.18 -48.51 -10.13
CA PRO A 127 3.41 -49.17 -9.66
C PRO A 127 4.59 -48.93 -10.60
N GLY A 128 5.73 -48.50 -10.06
CA GLY A 128 6.95 -48.16 -10.81
C GLY A 128 6.93 -46.80 -11.53
N THR A 129 5.94 -45.94 -11.32
CA THR A 129 5.91 -44.58 -11.92
C THR A 129 6.86 -43.62 -11.23
N TYR A 130 6.93 -43.69 -9.90
CA TYR A 130 7.72 -42.81 -9.04
C TYR A 130 8.43 -43.65 -7.97
N GLU A 131 9.51 -43.12 -7.40
CA GLU A 131 10.33 -43.76 -6.37
C GLU A 131 10.34 -42.89 -5.11
N GLY A 132 9.73 -43.37 -4.03
CA GLY A 132 9.58 -42.65 -2.76
C GLY A 132 10.84 -42.67 -1.89
N GLU A 133 10.98 -41.67 -1.02
CA GLU A 133 12.13 -41.49 -0.11
C GLU A 133 11.88 -42.11 1.29
N LEU A 134 10.65 -42.54 1.60
CA LEU A 134 10.29 -43.04 2.94
C LEU A 134 10.50 -44.55 3.13
N GLY A 135 11.08 -45.26 2.15
CA GLY A 135 11.31 -46.70 2.23
C GLY A 135 10.04 -47.55 2.06
N PHE A 136 9.05 -47.05 1.33
CA PHE A 136 7.82 -47.77 0.98
C PHE A 136 7.62 -47.75 -0.54
N GLU A 137 7.41 -48.92 -1.14
CA GLU A 137 7.22 -49.07 -2.59
C GLU A 137 5.72 -49.22 -2.91
N LEU A 138 5.24 -48.46 -3.91
CA LEU A 138 3.89 -48.64 -4.46
C LEU A 138 3.81 -49.94 -5.24
N ILE A 139 3.22 -50.98 -4.65
CA ILE A 139 3.16 -52.32 -5.27
C ILE A 139 1.88 -52.55 -6.08
N GLU A 140 0.78 -51.85 -5.75
CA GLU A 140 -0.49 -52.04 -6.44
C GLU A 140 -1.33 -50.76 -6.44
N THR A 141 -2.10 -50.56 -7.50
CA THR A 141 -3.06 -49.45 -7.63
C THR A 141 -4.36 -49.96 -8.22
N PHE A 142 -5.48 -49.72 -7.53
CA PHE A 142 -6.81 -50.06 -8.01
C PHE A 142 -7.52 -48.78 -8.44
N GLN A 143 -8.03 -48.75 -9.66
CA GLN A 143 -8.85 -47.66 -10.18
C GLN A 143 -9.89 -48.21 -11.15
N SER A 144 -11.09 -47.64 -11.12
CA SER A 144 -12.17 -47.95 -12.05
C SER A 144 -12.40 -46.76 -12.95
N ASN A 145 -11.99 -46.85 -14.21
CA ASN A 145 -12.15 -45.74 -15.15
C ASN A 145 -13.47 -45.88 -15.92
N PRO A 146 -14.22 -44.79 -16.16
CA PRO A 146 -15.35 -44.81 -17.06
C PRO A 146 -14.90 -45.19 -18.47
N SER A 147 -15.71 -46.02 -19.14
CA SER A 147 -15.42 -46.49 -20.48
C SER A 147 -16.56 -46.19 -21.45
N LEU A 148 -16.19 -45.76 -22.67
CA LEU A 148 -17.09 -45.64 -23.80
C LEU A 148 -16.64 -46.62 -24.87
N GLY A 149 -17.24 -47.82 -24.88
CA GLY A 149 -16.78 -48.92 -25.73
C GLY A 149 -15.39 -49.39 -25.32
N SER A 150 -14.40 -49.32 -26.23
CA SER A 150 -13.02 -49.71 -25.96
C SER A 150 -12.14 -48.56 -25.41
N ILE A 151 -12.68 -47.35 -25.27
CA ILE A 151 -11.93 -46.17 -24.80
C ILE A 151 -12.16 -46.03 -23.30
N SER A 152 -11.10 -46.18 -22.51
CA SER A 152 -11.06 -45.89 -21.07
C SER A 152 -10.59 -44.45 -20.85
N ILE A 153 -11.29 -43.68 -20.04
CA ILE A 153 -10.94 -42.29 -19.70
C ILE A 153 -10.53 -42.26 -18.23
N ASN A 154 -9.32 -41.79 -17.92
CA ASN A 154 -8.93 -41.52 -16.53
C ASN A 154 -9.66 -40.26 -16.05
N ASP A 155 -10.62 -40.42 -15.16
CA ASP A 155 -11.42 -39.36 -14.56
C ASP A 155 -10.97 -38.98 -13.15
N GLN A 156 -9.82 -39.48 -12.68
CA GLN A 156 -9.24 -39.10 -11.38
C GLN A 156 -8.99 -37.59 -11.22
N PRO A 157 -8.68 -36.82 -12.28
CA PRO A 157 -8.64 -35.35 -12.19
C PRO A 157 -10.02 -34.66 -12.08
N ALA A 158 -11.13 -35.40 -12.08
CA ALA A 158 -12.47 -34.84 -12.00
C ALA A 158 -12.85 -34.37 -10.58
N GLU A 159 -14.05 -33.83 -10.44
CA GLU A 159 -14.56 -33.35 -9.14
C GLU A 159 -14.77 -34.50 -8.14
N GLU A 160 -14.57 -34.19 -6.85
CA GLU A 160 -14.48 -35.15 -5.75
C GLU A 160 -15.67 -36.11 -5.67
N ALA A 161 -16.89 -35.69 -6.03
CA ALA A 161 -18.06 -36.56 -5.98
C ALA A 161 -17.93 -37.80 -6.88
N PHE A 162 -17.19 -37.71 -7.99
CA PHE A 162 -16.96 -38.84 -8.89
C PHE A 162 -15.82 -39.73 -8.40
N THR A 163 -14.72 -39.12 -7.94
CA THR A 163 -13.48 -39.84 -7.61
C THR A 163 -13.48 -40.41 -6.21
N VAL A 164 -14.31 -39.93 -5.30
CA VAL A 164 -14.40 -40.46 -3.93
C VAL A 164 -15.49 -41.52 -3.76
N TYR A 165 -16.63 -41.36 -4.44
CA TYR A 165 -17.79 -42.24 -4.22
C TYR A 165 -18.00 -43.28 -5.33
N ASP A 166 -17.73 -42.93 -6.58
CA ASP A 166 -18.01 -43.80 -7.74
C ASP A 166 -16.74 -44.55 -8.19
N HIS A 167 -15.64 -43.80 -8.34
CA HIS A 167 -14.36 -44.30 -8.86
C HIS A 167 -13.16 -44.02 -7.92
N PRO A 168 -13.16 -44.53 -6.67
CA PRO A 168 -12.03 -44.36 -5.77
C PRO A 168 -10.77 -45.02 -6.30
N LYS A 169 -9.66 -44.29 -6.21
CA LYS A 169 -8.32 -44.82 -6.48
C LYS A 169 -7.67 -45.25 -5.17
N VAL A 170 -7.32 -46.53 -5.11
CA VAL A 170 -6.72 -47.18 -3.93
C VAL A 170 -5.26 -47.49 -4.20
N PHE A 171 -4.40 -47.18 -3.25
CA PHE A 171 -2.96 -47.47 -3.32
C PHE A 171 -2.56 -48.43 -2.20
N ILE A 172 -1.69 -49.39 -2.54
CA ILE A 172 -1.06 -50.28 -1.56
C ILE A 172 0.45 -50.07 -1.66
N PHE A 173 1.02 -49.54 -0.59
CA PHE A 173 2.46 -49.45 -0.42
C PHE A 173 2.96 -50.56 0.48
N LYS A 174 4.13 -51.11 0.19
CA LYS A 174 4.79 -52.13 0.99
C LYS A 174 6.12 -51.59 1.50
N LYS A 175 6.40 -51.82 2.78
CA LYS A 175 7.70 -51.49 3.38
C LYS A 175 8.82 -52.22 2.64
N SER A 176 9.82 -51.47 2.19
CA SER A 176 10.98 -52.01 1.52
C SER A 176 11.92 -52.70 2.51
N ALA A 177 12.74 -53.62 2.01
CA ALA A 177 13.71 -54.36 2.84
C ALA A 177 14.85 -53.48 3.38
N ASP A 178 15.08 -52.32 2.78
CA ASP A 178 16.08 -51.31 3.15
C ASP A 178 15.48 -50.14 3.96
N PHE A 179 14.24 -50.25 4.43
CA PHE A 179 13.60 -49.22 5.26
C PHE A 179 14.47 -48.85 6.47
N SER A 180 14.63 -47.54 6.68
CA SER A 180 15.40 -46.94 7.76
C SER A 180 14.58 -45.84 8.41
N LEU A 181 14.28 -46.00 9.71
CA LEU A 181 13.55 -45.00 10.48
C LEU A 181 14.32 -43.68 10.57
N ALA A 182 15.66 -43.74 10.58
CA ALA A 182 16.52 -42.57 10.59
C ALA A 182 16.39 -41.75 9.30
N ASP A 183 16.31 -42.43 8.14
CA ASP A 183 16.16 -41.74 6.85
C ASP A 183 14.76 -41.14 6.70
N ALA A 184 13.71 -41.86 7.10
CA ALA A 184 12.36 -41.32 7.17
C ALA A 184 12.27 -40.08 8.10
N ALA A 185 12.93 -40.12 9.26
CA ALA A 185 13.02 -38.98 10.16
C ALA A 185 13.77 -37.80 9.54
N ASN A 186 14.89 -38.04 8.85
CA ASN A 186 15.67 -37.02 8.16
C ASN A 186 14.89 -36.33 7.03
N VAL A 187 13.93 -37.00 6.40
CA VAL A 187 13.05 -36.41 5.39
C VAL A 187 12.00 -35.52 6.06
N LEU A 188 11.26 -36.06 7.04
CA LEU A 188 10.10 -35.39 7.62
C LEU A 188 10.47 -34.26 8.60
N THR A 189 11.63 -34.32 9.25
CA THR A 189 12.13 -33.25 10.14
C THR A 189 12.64 -32.02 9.39
N ARG A 190 12.79 -32.08 8.05
CA ARG A 190 13.05 -30.89 7.20
C ARG A 190 11.90 -29.89 7.26
N VAL A 191 10.71 -30.36 7.61
CA VAL A 191 9.52 -29.52 7.74
C VAL A 191 9.59 -28.72 9.03
N ASP A 192 9.63 -27.41 8.87
CA ASP A 192 9.59 -26.47 9.99
C ASP A 192 8.17 -26.31 10.55
N LEU A 193 7.85 -27.13 11.55
CA LEU A 193 6.52 -27.14 12.20
C LEU A 193 6.20 -25.84 12.95
N THR A 194 7.17 -24.96 13.20
CA THR A 194 6.91 -23.64 13.79
C THR A 194 6.24 -22.67 12.80
N LYS A 195 6.26 -23.03 11.50
CA LYS A 195 5.64 -22.27 10.41
C LYS A 195 4.23 -22.73 10.06
N VAL A 196 3.63 -23.62 10.84
CA VAL A 196 2.25 -24.06 10.62
C VAL A 196 1.29 -22.89 10.88
N ILE A 197 0.41 -22.61 9.91
CA ILE A 197 -0.61 -21.56 10.01
C ILE A 197 -1.99 -22.21 10.11
N HIS A 198 -2.73 -21.89 11.18
CA HIS A 198 -4.09 -22.40 11.38
C HIS A 198 -5.12 -21.59 10.59
N ILE A 199 -5.32 -21.95 9.31
CA ILE A 199 -6.31 -21.34 8.41
C ILE A 199 -7.45 -22.30 8.05
N THR A 200 -8.63 -21.74 7.82
CA THR A 200 -9.74 -22.50 7.22
C THR A 200 -9.53 -22.64 5.71
N PRO A 201 -10.10 -23.66 5.05
CA PRO A 201 -10.03 -23.79 3.58
C PRO A 201 -10.57 -22.57 2.81
N LYS A 202 -11.50 -21.81 3.41
CA LYS A 202 -12.01 -20.55 2.84
C LYS A 202 -11.01 -19.38 2.95
N GLN A 203 -10.11 -19.44 3.93
CA GLN A 203 -9.05 -18.45 4.15
C GLN A 203 -7.76 -18.82 3.40
N ALA A 204 -7.59 -20.09 3.04
CA ALA A 204 -6.52 -20.54 2.17
C ALA A 204 -6.76 -19.97 0.76
N ASP A 205 -5.87 -19.09 0.33
CA ASP A 205 -5.89 -18.52 -1.01
C ASP A 205 -5.07 -19.39 -1.97
N SER A 206 -5.20 -19.16 -3.27
CA SER A 206 -4.41 -19.81 -4.34
C SER A 206 -2.92 -19.40 -4.37
N GLN A 207 -2.49 -18.60 -3.40
CA GLN A 207 -1.18 -17.96 -3.32
C GLN A 207 -0.54 -18.38 -2.01
N PRO A 208 0.79 -18.61 -1.98
CA PRO A 208 1.43 -19.12 -0.78
C PRO A 208 1.22 -18.10 0.35
N GLY A 209 0.46 -18.52 1.36
CA GLY A 209 0.06 -17.68 2.49
C GLY A 209 1.23 -17.23 3.37
N ASP A 210 2.43 -17.72 3.05
CA ASP A 210 3.72 -17.44 3.69
C ASP A 210 4.38 -16.13 3.22
N LEU A 211 3.88 -15.50 2.15
CA LEU A 211 4.44 -14.28 1.54
C LEU A 211 5.91 -14.44 1.10
N MET A 212 6.27 -15.63 0.61
CA MET A 212 7.59 -15.97 0.06
C MET A 212 7.57 -16.02 -1.47
N LEU A 213 8.72 -15.73 -2.10
CA LEU A 213 8.89 -15.91 -3.54
C LEU A 213 9.12 -17.39 -3.87
N PRO A 214 8.46 -17.92 -4.91
CA PRO A 214 8.81 -19.23 -5.45
C PRO A 214 10.28 -19.28 -5.88
N SER A 215 10.94 -20.43 -5.70
CA SER A 215 12.38 -20.62 -5.96
C SER A 215 12.83 -20.16 -7.35
N GLY A 216 12.05 -20.44 -8.40
CA GLY A 216 12.36 -20.00 -9.76
C GLY A 216 12.35 -18.48 -9.93
N ARG A 217 11.42 -17.78 -9.27
CA ARG A 217 11.39 -16.29 -9.27
C ARG A 217 12.48 -15.72 -8.38
N LEU A 218 12.75 -16.33 -7.22
CA LEU A 218 13.85 -15.92 -6.35
C LEU A 218 15.19 -15.99 -7.09
N ALA A 219 15.45 -17.09 -7.80
CA ALA A 219 16.64 -17.25 -8.63
C ALA A 219 16.71 -16.19 -9.76
N GLU A 220 15.59 -15.87 -10.40
CA GLU A 220 15.52 -14.78 -11.39
C GLU A 220 15.96 -13.44 -10.77
N GLN A 221 15.47 -13.10 -9.58
CA GLN A 221 15.84 -11.87 -8.88
C GLN A 221 17.33 -11.86 -8.48
N GLN A 222 17.88 -13.02 -8.12
CA GLN A 222 19.29 -13.16 -7.75
C GLN A 222 20.26 -13.14 -8.94
N SER A 223 19.77 -13.40 -10.16
CA SER A 223 20.60 -13.47 -11.38
C SER A 223 20.89 -12.12 -12.07
N GLY A 224 20.47 -11.01 -11.47
CA GLY A 224 20.62 -9.66 -12.06
C GLY A 224 22.08 -9.16 -12.15
N GLY A 225 22.25 -8.00 -12.80
CA GLY A 225 23.55 -7.29 -12.87
C GLY A 225 23.90 -6.54 -11.57
N THR A 226 24.99 -5.78 -11.60
CA THR A 226 25.35 -4.89 -10.49
C THR A 226 24.45 -3.65 -10.47
N TRP A 227 24.51 -2.87 -9.40
CA TRP A 227 23.78 -1.59 -9.36
C TRP A 227 24.33 -0.58 -10.35
N SER A 228 25.66 -0.54 -10.49
CA SER A 228 26.38 0.37 -11.39
C SER A 228 26.08 0.12 -12.87
N ASP A 229 25.74 -1.11 -13.26
CA ASP A 229 25.23 -1.45 -14.60
C ASP A 229 23.96 -0.66 -14.93
N PHE A 230 23.07 -0.51 -13.94
CA PHE A 230 21.81 0.23 -14.07
C PHE A 230 21.93 1.70 -13.73
N PHE A 231 22.92 2.13 -12.95
CA PHE A 231 23.06 3.51 -12.48
C PHE A 231 24.53 3.89 -12.41
N ASN A 232 25.09 4.28 -13.57
CA ASN A 232 26.48 4.69 -13.65
C ASN A 232 26.67 6.09 -13.02
N HIS A 233 27.39 6.15 -11.90
CA HIS A 233 27.70 7.39 -11.18
C HIS A 233 28.52 8.38 -12.01
N ASP A 234 29.31 7.87 -12.97
CA ASP A 234 30.15 8.66 -13.86
C ASP A 234 29.42 9.24 -15.08
N ALA A 235 28.16 8.84 -15.27
CA ALA A 235 27.35 9.39 -16.34
C ALA A 235 27.12 10.91 -16.14
N ILE A 236 27.06 11.66 -17.25
CA ILE A 236 26.99 13.13 -17.21
C ILE A 236 25.79 13.65 -16.41
N GLN A 237 24.66 12.96 -16.47
CA GLN A 237 23.44 13.30 -15.74
C GLN A 237 23.55 13.09 -14.22
N ASN A 238 24.51 12.26 -13.77
CA ASN A 238 24.75 11.99 -12.35
C ASN A 238 25.89 12.84 -11.80
N ARG A 239 26.95 13.08 -12.59
CA ARG A 239 28.04 14.00 -12.23
C ARG A 239 27.59 15.47 -12.19
N SER A 240 26.70 15.88 -13.11
CA SER A 240 26.16 17.23 -13.15
C SER A 240 24.69 17.24 -12.77
N GLN A 241 24.39 17.66 -11.54
CA GLN A 241 23.01 17.74 -11.04
C GLN A 241 22.15 18.69 -11.88
N VAL A 242 22.74 19.76 -12.41
CA VAL A 242 22.06 20.68 -13.32
C VAL A 242 21.58 19.94 -14.58
N VAL A 243 22.45 19.15 -15.20
CA VAL A 243 22.09 18.33 -16.37
C VAL A 243 21.02 17.30 -15.99
N GLY A 244 21.17 16.62 -14.85
CA GLY A 244 20.18 15.66 -14.36
C GLY A 244 18.79 16.27 -14.13
N VAL A 245 18.72 17.46 -13.53
CA VAL A 245 17.46 18.21 -13.31
C VAL A 245 16.80 18.56 -14.64
N PHE A 246 17.55 19.11 -15.60
CA PHE A 246 17.01 19.47 -16.92
C PHE A 246 16.57 18.24 -17.72
N LEU A 247 17.36 17.17 -17.68
CA LEU A 247 17.03 15.89 -18.33
C LEU A 247 15.74 15.31 -17.75
N TRP A 248 15.62 15.28 -16.41
CA TRP A 248 14.44 14.77 -15.72
C TRP A 248 13.18 15.59 -16.06
N TYR A 249 13.24 16.91 -15.89
CA TYR A 249 12.11 17.79 -16.19
C TYR A 249 11.70 17.71 -17.67
N GLY A 250 12.69 17.71 -18.56
CA GLY A 250 12.50 17.55 -20.01
C GLY A 250 11.83 16.22 -20.35
N ALA A 251 12.24 15.11 -19.73
CA ALA A 251 11.65 13.80 -19.95
C ALA A 251 10.17 13.74 -19.50
N VAL A 252 9.86 14.27 -18.30
CA VAL A 252 8.48 14.37 -17.81
C VAL A 252 7.61 15.23 -18.75
N PHE A 253 8.15 16.35 -19.21
CA PHE A 253 7.48 17.24 -20.18
C PHE A 253 7.20 16.54 -21.51
N LEU A 254 8.22 15.94 -22.12
CA LEU A 254 8.11 15.26 -23.41
C LEU A 254 7.12 14.09 -23.34
N LEU A 255 7.16 13.30 -22.27
CA LEU A 255 6.20 12.22 -22.06
C LEU A 255 4.76 12.74 -21.98
N GLY A 256 4.54 13.86 -21.28
CA GLY A 256 3.25 14.53 -21.26
C GLY A 256 2.79 14.99 -22.64
N LEU A 257 3.69 15.59 -23.45
CA LEU A 257 3.38 16.00 -24.81
C LEU A 257 3.00 14.82 -25.71
N LEU A 258 3.70 13.68 -25.58
CA LEU A 258 3.41 12.48 -26.37
C LEU A 258 2.01 11.94 -26.11
N VAL A 259 1.56 11.95 -24.85
CA VAL A 259 0.26 11.36 -24.46
C VAL A 259 -0.88 12.37 -24.52
N TYR A 260 -0.62 13.67 -24.53
CA TYR A 260 -1.66 14.71 -24.60
C TYR A 260 -2.70 14.51 -25.72
N PRO A 261 -2.33 14.19 -26.98
CA PRO A 261 -3.30 13.92 -28.03
C PRO A 261 -4.23 12.75 -27.73
N LEU A 262 -3.76 11.70 -27.02
CA LEU A 262 -4.59 10.57 -26.60
C LEU A 262 -5.58 10.99 -25.52
N MET A 263 -5.11 11.76 -24.54
CA MET A 263 -5.95 12.19 -23.42
C MET A 263 -7.07 13.14 -23.86
N ARG A 264 -6.80 14.03 -24.82
CA ARG A 264 -7.79 14.95 -25.41
C ARG A 264 -8.98 14.24 -26.06
N LEU A 265 -8.79 13.00 -26.54
CA LEU A 265 -9.87 12.19 -27.12
C LEU A 265 -10.89 11.72 -26.06
N VAL A 266 -10.46 11.60 -24.81
CA VAL A 266 -11.26 11.07 -23.72
C VAL A 266 -11.81 12.19 -22.83
N LEU A 267 -11.01 13.21 -22.53
CA LEU A 267 -11.41 14.30 -21.64
C LEU A 267 -12.14 15.44 -22.38
N THR A 268 -13.14 15.10 -23.19
CA THR A 268 -13.84 16.06 -24.06
C THR A 268 -14.69 17.09 -23.33
N GLY A 269 -15.04 16.85 -22.06
CA GLY A 269 -15.77 17.81 -21.24
C GLY A 269 -14.90 18.93 -20.65
N LEU A 270 -13.57 18.73 -20.62
CA LEU A 270 -12.62 19.74 -20.18
C LEU A 270 -12.22 20.65 -21.35
N LYS A 271 -12.21 21.96 -21.12
CA LYS A 271 -11.90 22.96 -22.16
C LYS A 271 -10.40 23.03 -22.49
N ASP A 272 -9.54 22.53 -21.61
CA ASP A 272 -8.08 22.41 -21.82
C ASP A 272 -7.68 21.06 -22.45
N GLY A 273 -8.63 20.16 -22.70
CA GLY A 273 -8.37 18.79 -23.13
C GLY A 273 -7.50 18.00 -22.13
N GLY A 274 -7.41 18.48 -20.89
CA GLY A 274 -6.57 17.92 -19.85
C GLY A 274 -5.06 18.22 -19.95
N TYR A 275 -4.60 19.18 -20.75
CA TYR A 275 -3.15 19.43 -20.94
C TYR A 275 -2.29 19.43 -19.65
N PRO A 276 -2.70 20.06 -18.53
CA PRO A 276 -1.92 20.02 -17.29
C PRO A 276 -1.71 18.61 -16.71
N LEU A 277 -2.71 17.73 -16.87
CA LEU A 277 -2.72 16.35 -16.36
C LEU A 277 -1.93 15.37 -17.25
N ALA A 278 -1.52 15.80 -18.44
CA ALA A 278 -0.90 14.92 -19.43
C ALA A 278 0.42 14.32 -18.93
N ARG A 279 1.16 15.02 -18.06
CA ARG A 279 2.39 14.52 -17.44
C ARG A 279 2.12 13.38 -16.46
N THR A 280 1.11 13.56 -15.59
CA THR A 280 0.67 12.53 -14.64
C THR A 280 0.19 11.29 -15.38
N PHE A 281 -0.67 11.48 -16.39
CA PHE A 281 -1.18 10.36 -17.18
C PHE A 281 -0.08 9.71 -18.04
N GLY A 282 0.86 10.50 -18.57
CA GLY A 282 1.99 10.00 -19.33
C GLY A 282 2.89 9.08 -18.51
N LEU A 283 3.26 9.49 -17.29
CA LEU A 283 3.97 8.63 -16.35
C LEU A 283 3.16 7.38 -15.99
N LEU A 284 1.85 7.54 -15.74
CA LEU A 284 0.97 6.43 -15.37
C LEU A 284 0.91 5.36 -16.46
N VAL A 285 0.68 5.75 -17.72
CA VAL A 285 0.57 4.78 -18.80
C VAL A 285 1.91 4.11 -19.09
N LEU A 286 3.02 4.88 -19.05
CA LEU A 286 4.35 4.31 -19.23
C LEU A 286 4.66 3.29 -18.13
N SER A 287 4.46 3.67 -16.86
CA SER A 287 4.76 2.78 -15.74
C SER A 287 3.82 1.58 -15.70
N TYR A 288 2.54 1.77 -16.01
CA TYR A 288 1.55 0.70 -16.06
C TYR A 288 1.91 -0.37 -17.09
N LEU A 289 2.24 0.02 -18.33
CA LEU A 289 2.56 -0.92 -19.40
C LEU A 289 3.88 -1.66 -19.14
N VAL A 290 4.89 -0.97 -18.59
CA VAL A 290 6.15 -1.59 -18.20
C VAL A 290 5.95 -2.55 -17.03
N TRP A 291 5.17 -2.16 -16.02
CA TRP A 291 4.82 -3.02 -14.90
C TRP A 291 4.07 -4.26 -15.35
N LEU A 292 3.07 -4.10 -16.22
CA LEU A 292 2.28 -5.20 -16.75
C LEU A 292 3.16 -6.18 -17.54
N ALA A 293 4.12 -5.69 -18.31
CA ALA A 293 5.12 -6.51 -18.98
C ALA A 293 5.97 -7.29 -17.96
N GLY A 294 6.46 -6.62 -16.91
CA GLY A 294 7.21 -7.24 -15.81
C GLY A 294 6.44 -8.29 -15.03
N SER A 295 5.14 -8.06 -14.77
CA SER A 295 4.25 -9.05 -14.14
C SER A 295 3.95 -10.24 -15.05
N ALA A 296 4.02 -10.05 -16.37
CA ALA A 296 3.85 -11.11 -17.38
C ALA A 296 5.16 -11.87 -17.68
N GLY A 297 6.25 -11.60 -16.95
CA GLY A 297 7.53 -12.30 -17.10
C GLY A 297 8.50 -11.67 -18.11
N ILE A 298 8.21 -10.47 -18.65
CA ILE A 298 9.16 -9.73 -19.49
C ILE A 298 10.08 -8.91 -18.56
N PRO A 299 11.41 -9.08 -18.62
CA PRO A 299 12.33 -8.39 -17.70
C PRO A 299 12.17 -6.86 -17.69
N PHE A 300 12.15 -6.28 -16.50
CA PHE A 300 12.08 -4.85 -16.23
C PHE A 300 13.42 -4.17 -16.52
N LEU A 301 13.75 -4.03 -17.80
CA LEU A 301 15.00 -3.45 -18.29
C LEU A 301 14.76 -2.10 -18.97
N ARG A 302 15.83 -1.31 -19.14
CA ARG A 302 15.76 -0.04 -19.90
C ARG A 302 15.29 -0.24 -21.35
N SER A 303 15.64 -1.37 -21.97
CA SER A 303 15.17 -1.75 -23.31
C SER A 303 13.66 -1.96 -23.34
N THR A 304 13.09 -2.63 -22.35
CA THR A 304 11.63 -2.80 -22.19
C THR A 304 10.93 -1.45 -22.07
N ILE A 305 11.47 -0.55 -21.22
CA ILE A 305 10.93 0.80 -21.06
C ILE A 305 11.00 1.58 -22.39
N PHE A 306 12.12 1.49 -23.11
CA PHE A 306 12.30 2.13 -24.40
C PHE A 306 11.30 1.64 -25.45
N VAL A 307 11.06 0.33 -25.54
CA VAL A 307 10.06 -0.24 -26.47
C VAL A 307 8.65 0.28 -26.14
N VAL A 308 8.25 0.27 -24.86
CA VAL A 308 6.95 0.82 -24.44
C VAL A 308 6.87 2.31 -24.78
N LEU A 309 7.92 3.08 -24.54
CA LEU A 309 7.98 4.50 -24.88
C LEU A 309 7.83 4.73 -26.39
N LEU A 310 8.44 3.90 -27.24
CA LEU A 310 8.27 3.96 -28.69
C LEU A 310 6.83 3.66 -29.12
N LEU A 311 6.18 2.66 -28.52
CA LEU A 311 4.78 2.35 -28.78
C LEU A 311 3.87 3.50 -28.37
N LEU A 312 4.13 4.12 -27.22
CA LEU A 312 3.39 5.30 -26.76
C LEU A 312 3.64 6.51 -27.66
N ALA A 313 4.88 6.73 -28.09
CA ALA A 313 5.21 7.79 -29.03
C ALA A 313 4.50 7.57 -30.38
N ALA A 314 4.46 6.35 -30.90
CA ALA A 314 3.75 6.02 -32.13
C ALA A 314 2.23 6.28 -31.99
N ALA A 315 1.61 5.83 -30.91
CA ALA A 315 0.19 6.07 -30.63
C ALA A 315 -0.13 7.57 -30.47
N GLY A 316 0.72 8.28 -29.71
CA GLY A 316 0.63 9.72 -29.47
C GLY A 316 0.79 10.55 -30.74
N CYS A 317 1.83 10.29 -31.53
CA CYS A 317 2.08 10.94 -32.82
C CYS A 317 0.97 10.66 -33.82
N TYR A 318 0.46 9.42 -33.88
CA TYR A 318 -0.68 9.08 -34.75
C TYR A 318 -1.95 9.85 -34.34
N ALA A 319 -2.28 9.86 -33.04
CA ALA A 319 -3.41 10.64 -32.52
C ALA A 319 -3.23 12.14 -32.76
N GLY A 320 -2.01 12.66 -32.61
CA GLY A 320 -1.64 14.05 -32.91
C GLY A 320 -1.81 14.38 -34.39
N TYR A 321 -1.34 13.51 -35.30
CA TYR A 321 -1.48 13.68 -36.75
C TYR A 321 -2.96 13.70 -37.18
N ARG A 322 -3.80 12.84 -36.58
CA ARG A 322 -5.25 12.82 -36.81
C ARG A 322 -5.94 14.09 -36.32
N GLN A 323 -5.39 14.73 -35.28
CA GLN A 323 -5.93 15.94 -34.65
C GLN A 323 -5.22 17.24 -35.06
N ARG A 324 -4.23 17.19 -35.96
CA ARG A 324 -3.29 18.29 -36.26
C ARG A 324 -3.95 19.64 -36.52
N VAL A 325 -5.05 19.66 -37.28
CA VAL A 325 -5.78 20.90 -37.59
C VAL A 325 -6.37 21.52 -36.32
N SER A 326 -7.03 20.70 -35.50
CA SER A 326 -7.62 21.16 -34.24
C SER A 326 -6.56 21.56 -33.20
N LEU A 327 -5.43 20.87 -33.16
CA LEU A 327 -4.32 21.22 -32.26
C LEU A 327 -3.68 22.56 -32.65
N LEU A 328 -3.49 22.80 -33.95
CA LEU A 328 -2.99 24.10 -34.44
C LEU A 328 -3.96 25.24 -34.16
N GLN A 329 -5.27 24.99 -34.29
CA GLN A 329 -6.31 25.96 -33.95
C GLN A 329 -6.31 26.26 -32.44
N ASP A 330 -6.36 25.23 -31.59
CA ASP A 330 -6.34 25.40 -30.13
C ASP A 330 -5.08 26.12 -29.67
N TRP A 331 -3.92 25.75 -30.22
CA TRP A 331 -2.66 26.46 -29.97
C TRP A 331 -2.81 27.93 -30.35
N SER A 332 -3.24 28.23 -31.58
CA SER A 332 -3.36 29.63 -32.05
C SER A 332 -4.28 30.49 -31.19
N GLN A 333 -5.38 29.92 -30.68
CA GLN A 333 -6.40 30.61 -29.91
C GLN A 333 -6.07 30.69 -28.41
N SER A 334 -5.30 29.73 -27.89
CA SER A 334 -5.07 29.56 -26.44
C SER A 334 -3.59 29.56 -26.04
N LYS A 335 -2.68 30.14 -26.84
CA LYS A 335 -1.23 30.20 -26.53
C LYS A 335 -0.94 30.67 -25.11
N ARG A 336 -1.66 31.70 -24.65
CA ARG A 336 -1.54 32.26 -23.30
C ARG A 336 -1.79 31.20 -22.23
N TYR A 337 -2.80 30.35 -22.41
CA TYR A 337 -3.13 29.29 -21.47
C TYR A 337 -2.00 28.27 -21.37
N TYR A 338 -1.53 27.74 -22.51
CA TYR A 338 -0.42 26.77 -22.53
C TYR A 338 0.83 27.35 -21.88
N LEU A 339 1.19 28.60 -22.21
CA LEU A 339 2.34 29.27 -21.59
C LEU A 339 2.20 29.44 -20.08
N ILE A 340 1.00 29.80 -19.58
CA ILE A 340 0.74 29.90 -18.13
C ILE A 340 0.90 28.54 -17.45
N VAL A 341 0.40 27.46 -18.05
CA VAL A 341 0.53 26.10 -17.51
C VAL A 341 2.01 25.70 -17.44
N GLU A 342 2.81 25.99 -18.47
CA GLU A 342 4.25 25.70 -18.48
C GLU A 342 5.03 26.53 -17.45
N ILE A 343 4.73 27.83 -17.35
CA ILE A 343 5.34 28.70 -16.33
C ILE A 343 4.98 28.21 -14.93
N LEU A 344 3.72 27.82 -14.70
CA LEU A 344 3.26 27.27 -13.43
C LEU A 344 3.97 25.95 -13.11
N ALA A 345 4.07 25.04 -14.08
CA ALA A 345 4.77 23.77 -13.93
C ALA A 345 6.23 23.99 -13.52
N LEU A 346 6.94 24.84 -14.27
CA LEU A 346 8.34 25.18 -13.99
C LEU A 346 8.51 25.87 -12.64
N THR A 347 7.60 26.78 -12.28
CA THR A 347 7.64 27.51 -11.00
C THR A 347 7.48 26.56 -9.82
N LEU A 348 6.46 25.70 -9.85
CA LEU A 348 6.20 24.73 -8.77
C LEU A 348 7.35 23.74 -8.64
N PHE A 349 7.85 23.21 -9.76
CA PHE A 349 8.99 22.31 -9.77
C PHE A 349 10.25 22.98 -9.22
N THR A 350 10.55 24.21 -9.65
CA THR A 350 11.75 24.93 -9.21
C THR A 350 11.69 25.27 -7.73
N ILE A 351 10.55 25.77 -7.21
CA ILE A 351 10.38 26.04 -5.78
C ILE A 351 10.61 24.77 -4.97
N ALA A 352 10.01 23.66 -5.39
CA ALA A 352 10.16 22.38 -4.70
C ALA A 352 11.59 21.85 -4.75
N VAL A 353 12.28 21.95 -5.90
CA VAL A 353 13.71 21.58 -6.03
C VAL A 353 14.58 22.44 -5.10
N LEU A 354 14.32 23.75 -5.00
CA LEU A 354 15.08 24.63 -4.10
C LEU A 354 14.88 24.27 -2.62
N ILE A 355 13.67 23.87 -2.22
CA ILE A 355 13.40 23.36 -0.87
C ILE A 355 14.20 22.07 -0.64
N ARG A 356 14.19 21.13 -1.61
CA ARG A 356 14.94 19.87 -1.50
C ARG A 356 16.46 20.08 -1.51
N TYR A 357 16.97 21.03 -2.27
CA TYR A 357 18.38 21.42 -2.26
C TYR A 357 18.82 21.96 -0.88
N GLY A 358 17.90 22.57 -0.14
CA GLY A 358 18.13 23.02 1.24
C GLY A 358 18.21 21.89 2.27
N ASN A 359 17.44 20.81 2.11
CA ASN A 359 17.39 19.68 3.03
C ASN A 359 17.34 18.34 2.27
N PRO A 360 18.39 17.91 1.56
CA PRO A 360 18.35 16.76 0.65
C PRO A 360 18.42 15.41 1.37
N ASP A 361 18.86 15.40 2.63
CA ASP A 361 19.23 14.22 3.40
C ASP A 361 18.09 13.17 3.48
N LEU A 362 18.43 11.90 3.25
CA LEU A 362 17.51 10.75 3.32
C LEU A 362 17.37 10.17 4.73
N TRP A 363 18.00 10.78 5.72
CA TRP A 363 17.89 10.39 7.12
C TRP A 363 17.97 11.60 8.05
N HIS A 364 17.40 11.46 9.25
CA HIS A 364 17.55 12.42 10.34
C HIS A 364 17.29 11.73 11.71
N PRO A 365 18.03 12.04 12.79
CA PRO A 365 18.00 11.25 14.03
C PRO A 365 16.66 11.29 14.77
N TRP A 366 16.04 12.47 14.83
CA TRP A 366 14.87 12.69 15.69
C TRP A 366 13.55 12.75 14.92
N LYS A 367 13.64 12.97 13.61
CA LYS A 367 12.55 13.34 12.69
C LYS A 367 12.82 12.85 11.27
N GLY A 368 13.59 11.78 11.13
CA GLY A 368 13.92 11.14 9.85
C GLY A 368 12.75 10.45 9.18
N GLY A 369 11.73 10.10 9.96
CA GLY A 369 10.51 9.49 9.45
C GLY A 369 10.79 8.11 8.88
N GLU A 370 10.06 7.77 7.82
CA GLU A 370 10.14 6.47 7.17
C GLU A 370 10.89 6.54 5.82
N LYS A 371 11.60 7.63 5.53
CA LYS A 371 12.43 7.74 4.30
C LYS A 371 13.33 6.55 4.04
N PRO A 372 14.03 5.94 5.02
CA PRO A 372 14.84 4.76 4.75
C PRO A 372 14.01 3.58 4.26
N MET A 373 12.81 3.38 4.81
CA MET A 373 11.89 2.33 4.38
C MET A 373 11.47 2.56 2.93
N ASP A 374 10.98 3.76 2.62
CA ASP A 374 10.58 4.13 1.26
C ASP A 374 11.75 4.01 0.28
N PHE A 375 12.96 4.41 0.69
CA PHE A 375 14.15 4.34 -0.16
C PHE A 375 14.62 2.90 -0.39
N SER A 376 14.53 2.05 0.65
CA SER A 376 14.81 0.61 0.55
C SER A 376 13.87 -0.05 -0.48
N TYR A 377 12.56 0.16 -0.35
CA TYR A 377 11.57 -0.40 -1.29
C TYR A 377 11.69 0.19 -2.69
N PHE A 378 11.98 1.48 -2.80
CA PHE A 378 12.27 2.11 -4.07
C PHE A 378 13.47 1.46 -4.76
N ASN A 379 14.57 1.22 -4.04
CA ASN A 379 15.76 0.57 -4.57
C ASN A 379 15.50 -0.90 -4.95
N ALA A 380 14.78 -1.65 -4.12
CA ALA A 380 14.38 -3.03 -4.42
C ALA A 380 13.52 -3.13 -5.68
N VAL A 381 12.55 -2.21 -5.86
CA VAL A 381 11.74 -2.12 -7.08
C VAL A 381 12.59 -1.80 -8.31
N LEU A 382 13.56 -0.89 -8.18
CA LEU A 382 14.47 -0.55 -9.29
C LEU A 382 15.37 -1.72 -9.69
N LYS A 383 15.81 -2.52 -8.72
CA LYS A 383 16.72 -3.66 -8.94
C LYS A 383 15.99 -4.93 -9.38
N SER A 384 14.72 -5.08 -9.05
CA SER A 384 13.91 -6.25 -9.42
C SER A 384 13.89 -6.50 -10.94
N THR A 385 13.99 -7.78 -11.31
CA THR A 385 13.95 -8.26 -12.70
C THR A 385 12.52 -8.39 -13.19
N SER A 386 11.63 -8.97 -12.37
CA SER A 386 10.20 -9.14 -12.65
C SER A 386 9.35 -8.71 -11.44
N PHE A 387 8.02 -8.71 -11.58
CA PHE A 387 7.08 -8.37 -10.50
C PHE A 387 6.26 -9.59 -10.04
N PRO A 388 5.94 -9.74 -8.73
CA PRO A 388 6.17 -8.77 -7.65
C PRO A 388 7.65 -8.60 -7.27
N PRO A 389 8.05 -7.44 -6.73
CA PRO A 389 9.42 -7.18 -6.34
C PRO A 389 9.77 -7.96 -5.07
N TYR A 390 11.02 -8.40 -4.94
CA TYR A 390 11.50 -9.04 -3.72
C TYR A 390 11.52 -8.04 -2.54
N ASP A 391 11.43 -8.55 -1.31
CA ASP A 391 11.47 -7.75 -0.09
C ASP A 391 12.93 -7.51 0.33
N PRO A 392 13.42 -6.25 0.36
CA PRO A 392 14.78 -5.97 0.82
C PRO A 392 14.96 -6.19 2.33
N TRP A 393 13.88 -6.31 3.10
CA TRP A 393 13.90 -6.41 4.57
C TRP A 393 13.41 -7.76 5.08
N PHE A 394 13.22 -8.74 4.20
CA PHE A 394 12.90 -10.11 4.58
C PHE A 394 13.39 -11.09 3.50
N SER A 395 14.54 -11.72 3.73
CA SER A 395 15.16 -12.59 2.72
C SER A 395 14.24 -13.72 2.27
N GLY A 396 14.15 -13.90 0.95
CA GLY A 396 13.26 -14.85 0.27
C GLY A 396 11.81 -14.37 0.08
N GLY A 397 11.42 -13.26 0.72
CA GLY A 397 10.07 -12.68 0.62
C GLY A 397 9.86 -11.76 -0.58
N TYR A 398 8.62 -11.35 -0.80
CA TYR A 398 8.26 -10.22 -1.68
C TYR A 398 7.59 -9.09 -0.90
N ILE A 399 7.61 -7.88 -1.45
CA ILE A 399 7.03 -6.69 -0.79
C ILE A 399 5.50 -6.82 -0.76
N ASN A 400 4.94 -7.08 0.43
CA ASN A 400 3.49 -7.06 0.66
C ASN A 400 3.02 -5.65 1.09
N TYR A 401 3.27 -4.67 0.21
CA TYR A 401 2.95 -3.26 0.41
C TYR A 401 2.52 -2.61 -0.92
N TYR A 402 2.16 -1.33 -0.90
CA TYR A 402 1.73 -0.53 -2.05
C TYR A 402 2.87 -0.23 -3.06
N TYR A 403 3.55 -1.27 -3.55
CA TYR A 403 4.80 -1.15 -4.29
C TYR A 403 4.63 -0.48 -5.66
N PHE A 404 3.43 -0.46 -6.23
CA PHE A 404 3.21 0.20 -7.53
C PHE A 404 3.47 1.71 -7.45
N GLY A 405 3.28 2.33 -6.28
CA GLY A 405 3.68 3.72 -6.07
C GLY A 405 5.16 3.95 -6.42
N PHE A 406 6.04 3.05 -5.99
CA PHE A 406 7.47 3.09 -6.31
C PHE A 406 7.73 2.77 -7.79
N VAL A 407 6.94 1.90 -8.41
CA VAL A 407 7.04 1.63 -9.86
C VAL A 407 6.66 2.87 -10.69
N PHE A 408 5.61 3.59 -10.28
CA PHE A 408 5.14 4.81 -10.95
C PHE A 408 6.24 5.87 -11.06
N VAL A 409 7.05 6.04 -10.02
CA VAL A 409 8.17 6.99 -10.02
C VAL A 409 9.50 6.36 -10.48
N GLY A 410 9.67 5.05 -10.31
CA GLY A 410 10.91 4.32 -10.58
C GLY A 410 11.16 4.01 -12.06
N VAL A 411 10.11 3.85 -12.87
CA VAL A 411 10.28 3.56 -14.31
C VAL A 411 11.05 4.68 -15.01
N LEU A 412 10.76 5.95 -14.71
CA LEU A 412 11.51 7.07 -15.30
C LEU A 412 12.95 7.13 -14.76
N THR A 413 13.16 6.87 -13.47
CA THR A 413 14.48 6.79 -12.84
C THR A 413 15.36 5.75 -13.50
N LYS A 414 14.86 4.52 -13.66
CA LYS A 414 15.59 3.42 -14.31
C LYS A 414 15.90 3.74 -15.77
N PHE A 415 14.94 4.33 -16.50
CA PHE A 415 15.12 4.70 -17.91
C PHE A 415 16.20 5.76 -18.13
N LEU A 416 16.18 6.84 -17.35
CA LEU A 416 17.16 7.92 -17.46
C LEU A 416 18.52 7.55 -16.84
N GLY A 417 18.57 6.50 -16.03
CA GLY A 417 19.79 6.08 -15.36
C GLY A 417 20.28 7.09 -14.33
N ILE A 418 19.36 7.80 -13.68
CA ILE A 418 19.69 8.77 -12.65
C ILE A 418 19.84 8.03 -11.32
N MET A 419 20.92 8.31 -10.58
CA MET A 419 21.18 7.70 -9.27
C MET A 419 19.96 7.83 -8.35
N PRO A 420 19.47 6.75 -7.72
CA PRO A 420 18.25 6.82 -6.91
C PRO A 420 18.27 7.82 -5.76
N SER A 421 19.42 8.01 -5.10
CA SER A 421 19.60 9.01 -4.04
C SER A 421 19.42 10.45 -4.53
N PHE A 422 19.73 10.70 -5.81
CA PHE A 422 19.47 11.96 -6.50
C PHE A 422 18.04 12.03 -7.04
N ALA A 423 17.56 10.94 -7.67
CA ALA A 423 16.22 10.87 -8.23
C ALA A 423 15.12 11.07 -7.17
N TYR A 424 15.31 10.58 -5.95
CA TYR A 424 14.37 10.78 -4.84
C TYR A 424 14.05 12.27 -4.62
N ASN A 425 15.08 13.12 -4.67
CA ASN A 425 14.96 14.57 -4.55
C ASN A 425 14.44 15.28 -5.82
N LEU A 426 14.26 14.57 -6.95
CA LEU A 426 13.57 15.04 -8.16
C LEU A 426 12.12 14.54 -8.24
N ILE A 427 11.86 13.36 -7.68
CA ILE A 427 10.54 12.73 -7.60
C ILE A 427 9.60 13.59 -6.75
N LEU A 428 10.01 13.98 -5.54
CA LEU A 428 9.19 14.82 -4.65
C LEU A 428 8.74 16.13 -5.34
N PRO A 429 9.63 16.95 -5.96
CA PRO A 429 9.23 18.09 -6.77
C PRO A 429 8.31 17.78 -7.95
N THR A 430 8.48 16.62 -8.57
CA THR A 430 7.64 16.20 -9.70
C THR A 430 6.21 15.92 -9.25
N LEU A 431 6.05 15.20 -8.14
CA LEU A 431 4.74 14.93 -7.53
C LEU A 431 4.07 16.24 -7.07
N PHE A 432 4.83 17.14 -6.44
CA PHE A 432 4.37 18.46 -6.05
C PHE A 432 3.88 19.31 -7.24
N MET A 433 4.65 19.33 -8.34
CA MET A 433 4.26 19.98 -9.59
C MET A 433 2.98 19.36 -10.17
N MET A 434 2.92 18.03 -10.28
CA MET A 434 1.76 17.31 -10.84
C MET A 434 0.48 17.54 -10.04
N LEU A 435 0.60 17.58 -8.70
CA LEU A 435 -0.49 17.91 -7.80
C LEU A 435 -1.02 19.33 -8.07
N GLY A 436 -0.13 20.31 -8.22
CA GLY A 436 -0.51 21.68 -8.54
C GLY A 436 -1.15 21.81 -9.92
N LEU A 437 -0.62 21.12 -10.92
CA LEU A 437 -1.20 21.12 -12.27
C LEU A 437 -2.59 20.49 -12.32
N GLY A 438 -2.82 19.42 -11.56
CA GLY A 438 -4.15 18.83 -11.43
C GLY A 438 -5.15 19.77 -10.77
N ALA A 439 -4.75 20.44 -9.67
CA ALA A 439 -5.58 21.43 -8.99
C ALA A 439 -5.91 22.60 -9.92
N PHE A 440 -4.92 23.11 -10.65
CA PHE A 440 -5.11 24.18 -11.63
C PHE A 440 -6.13 23.78 -12.71
N SER A 441 -6.00 22.58 -13.29
CA SER A 441 -6.91 22.11 -14.34
C SER A 441 -8.36 22.00 -13.84
N ILE A 442 -8.58 21.44 -12.64
CA ILE A 442 -9.92 21.34 -12.05
C ILE A 442 -10.49 22.73 -11.74
N GLY A 443 -9.77 23.59 -11.03
CA GLY A 443 -10.22 24.94 -10.67
C GLY A 443 -10.53 25.81 -11.90
N TRP A 444 -9.65 25.77 -12.90
CA TRP A 444 -9.85 26.51 -14.15
C TRP A 444 -11.06 25.97 -14.94
N ASN A 445 -11.19 24.65 -15.07
CA ASN A 445 -12.31 24.04 -15.78
C ASN A 445 -13.64 24.22 -15.06
N LEU A 446 -13.70 24.30 -13.72
CA LEU A 446 -14.96 24.56 -13.01
C LEU A 446 -15.57 25.91 -13.42
N LEU A 447 -14.76 26.94 -13.64
CA LEU A 447 -15.25 28.27 -13.98
C LEU A 447 -15.29 28.57 -15.49
N LYS A 448 -14.41 27.95 -16.29
CA LYS A 448 -14.41 28.15 -17.74
C LYS A 448 -15.70 27.60 -18.38
N GLY A 449 -16.46 28.49 -19.02
CA GLY A 449 -17.71 28.14 -19.71
C GLY A 449 -18.95 28.03 -18.80
N SER A 450 -18.87 28.51 -17.55
CA SER A 450 -20.06 28.67 -16.71
C SER A 450 -20.95 29.80 -17.28
N GLN A 451 -22.23 29.52 -17.52
CA GLN A 451 -23.21 30.45 -18.13
C GLN A 451 -23.61 31.65 -17.24
N ALA A 452 -22.89 31.91 -16.15
CA ALA A 452 -23.03 33.17 -15.44
C ALA A 452 -22.40 34.28 -16.29
N GLY A 453 -23.25 34.96 -17.08
CA GLY A 453 -22.88 36.18 -17.77
C GLY A 453 -22.17 37.14 -16.83
N ASP A 454 -21.19 37.87 -17.37
CA ASP A 454 -20.39 38.94 -16.74
C ASP A 454 -19.03 38.56 -16.10
N GLY A 455 -18.53 37.34 -16.30
CA GLY A 455 -17.18 36.95 -15.84
C GLY A 455 -16.05 37.38 -16.78
N SER A 456 -15.03 38.08 -16.26
CA SER A 456 -13.80 38.37 -17.00
C SER A 456 -13.07 37.09 -17.44
N GLU A 457 -12.34 37.13 -18.55
CA GLU A 457 -11.50 36.00 -19.00
C GLU A 457 -10.43 35.57 -17.97
N GLU A 458 -10.15 36.43 -16.98
CA GLU A 458 -9.17 36.20 -15.92
C GLU A 458 -9.70 35.31 -14.78
N LEU A 459 -11.01 35.24 -14.57
CA LEU A 459 -11.60 34.55 -13.42
C LEU A 459 -11.25 33.03 -13.38
N PRO A 460 -11.25 32.28 -14.50
CA PRO A 460 -10.79 30.89 -14.50
C PRO A 460 -9.30 30.74 -14.10
N TYR A 461 -8.44 31.68 -14.47
CA TYR A 461 -7.02 31.65 -14.06
C TYR A 461 -6.87 31.90 -12.56
N LEU A 462 -7.64 32.83 -12.00
CA LEU A 462 -7.69 33.07 -10.56
C LEU A 462 -8.17 31.84 -9.79
N ALA A 463 -9.21 31.15 -10.29
CA ALA A 463 -9.68 29.91 -9.68
C ALA A 463 -8.63 28.80 -9.74
N GLY A 464 -7.99 28.59 -10.90
CA GLY A 464 -6.90 27.63 -11.04
C GLY A 464 -5.73 27.94 -10.09
N GLY A 465 -5.30 29.20 -10.01
CA GLY A 465 -4.26 29.64 -9.08
C GLY A 465 -4.65 29.48 -7.61
N ALA A 466 -5.89 29.82 -7.24
CA ALA A 466 -6.41 29.61 -5.89
C ALA A 466 -6.50 28.12 -5.52
N SER A 467 -6.81 27.24 -6.48
CA SER A 467 -6.78 25.78 -6.26
C SER A 467 -5.36 25.28 -6.00
N VAL A 468 -4.36 25.78 -6.74
CA VAL A 468 -2.94 25.46 -6.49
C VAL A 468 -2.54 25.91 -5.10
N LEU A 469 -2.85 27.16 -4.73
CA LEU A 469 -2.49 27.70 -3.42
C LEU A 469 -3.14 26.90 -2.29
N GLY A 470 -4.45 26.62 -2.38
CA GLY A 470 -5.18 25.88 -1.34
C GLY A 470 -4.79 24.41 -1.21
N LEU A 471 -4.48 23.73 -2.33
CA LEU A 471 -4.12 22.32 -2.29
C LEU A 471 -2.66 22.10 -1.93
N VAL A 472 -1.78 22.86 -2.57
CA VAL A 472 -0.35 22.53 -2.62
C VAL A 472 0.47 23.43 -1.72
N ILE A 473 0.11 24.71 -1.55
CA ILE A 473 0.94 25.69 -0.84
C ILE A 473 0.47 25.88 0.60
N PHE A 474 -0.81 26.18 0.84
CA PHE A 474 -1.29 26.53 2.16
C PHE A 474 -1.26 25.34 3.12
N GLY A 475 -0.85 25.62 4.37
CA GLY A 475 -1.04 24.71 5.49
C GLY A 475 -2.34 24.98 6.24
N ASN A 476 -2.50 24.32 7.38
CA ASN A 476 -3.60 24.60 8.28
C ASN A 476 -3.30 25.77 9.25
N LEU A 477 -4.19 26.01 10.22
CA LEU A 477 -4.04 27.08 11.21
C LEU A 477 -3.18 26.68 12.42
N GLY A 478 -2.48 25.53 12.37
CA GLY A 478 -1.67 25.01 13.46
C GLY A 478 -0.54 25.95 13.88
N VAL A 479 0.09 26.62 12.92
CA VAL A 479 1.13 27.63 13.21
C VAL A 479 0.57 28.82 13.98
N LEU A 480 -0.63 29.28 13.62
CA LEU A 480 -1.31 30.35 14.35
C LEU A 480 -1.61 29.91 15.80
N ARG A 481 -2.11 28.69 15.98
CA ARG A 481 -2.32 28.08 17.30
C ARG A 481 -1.02 28.05 18.10
N MET A 482 0.09 27.63 17.50
CA MET A 482 1.41 27.62 18.13
C MET A 482 1.88 29.02 18.52
N VAL A 483 1.73 30.02 17.65
CA VAL A 483 2.12 31.40 17.97
C VAL A 483 1.34 31.91 19.19
N PHE A 484 0.03 31.71 19.24
CA PHE A 484 -0.78 32.10 20.40
C PHE A 484 -0.40 31.33 21.67
N GLN A 485 -0.20 30.02 21.58
CA GLN A 485 0.22 29.20 22.72
C GLN A 485 1.62 29.59 23.22
N GLY A 486 2.56 29.89 22.33
CA GLY A 486 3.89 30.39 22.67
C GLY A 486 3.82 31.72 23.42
N LEU A 487 3.00 32.68 22.94
CA LEU A 487 2.76 33.93 23.65
C LEU A 487 2.18 33.69 25.05
N GLN A 488 1.19 32.80 25.15
CA GLN A 488 0.57 32.46 26.44
C GLN A 488 1.57 31.82 27.41
N ARG A 489 2.47 30.94 26.93
CA ARG A 489 3.53 30.31 27.74
C ARG A 489 4.52 31.33 28.30
N LEU A 490 4.83 32.41 27.57
CA LEU A 490 5.68 33.49 28.09
C LEU A 490 5.03 34.23 29.29
N ALA A 491 3.71 34.20 29.40
CA ALA A 491 2.96 34.91 30.44
C ALA A 491 2.41 34.01 31.55
N SER A 492 2.20 32.71 31.31
CA SER A 492 1.51 31.80 32.24
C SER A 492 2.31 31.40 33.48
N GLY A 493 3.61 31.74 33.54
CA GLY A 493 4.44 31.48 34.73
C GLY A 493 4.63 30.00 35.04
N GLY A 494 4.57 29.12 34.03
CA GLY A 494 4.74 27.66 34.17
C GLY A 494 3.42 26.88 34.31
N VAL A 495 2.27 27.56 34.37
CA VAL A 495 0.95 26.90 34.32
C VAL A 495 0.69 26.36 32.91
N ASN A 496 0.07 25.17 32.84
CA ASN A 496 -0.37 24.58 31.58
C ASN A 496 -1.41 25.49 30.91
N VAL A 497 -1.01 26.07 29.78
CA VAL A 497 -1.84 27.02 29.03
C VAL A 497 -3.15 26.39 28.55
N LEU A 498 -3.17 25.07 28.34
CA LEU A 498 -4.36 24.34 27.86
C LEU A 498 -5.43 24.13 28.93
N GLU A 499 -5.14 24.41 30.20
CA GLU A 499 -6.10 24.31 31.31
C GLU A 499 -6.69 25.69 31.67
N GLY A 500 -6.05 26.78 31.25
CA GLY A 500 -6.55 28.13 31.50
C GLY A 500 -7.89 28.38 30.84
N SER A 501 -8.75 29.16 31.50
CA SER A 501 -10.00 29.68 30.94
C SER A 501 -9.75 30.59 29.72
N ILE A 502 -10.80 30.84 28.93
CA ILE A 502 -10.72 31.72 27.76
C ILE A 502 -10.21 33.13 28.14
N PHE A 503 -10.65 33.64 29.29
CA PHE A 503 -10.25 34.96 29.77
C PHE A 503 -8.79 35.00 30.22
N GLU A 504 -8.31 33.98 30.93
CA GLU A 504 -6.90 33.86 31.32
C GLU A 504 -5.99 33.76 30.09
N ARG A 505 -6.35 32.91 29.12
CA ARG A 505 -5.59 32.79 27.86
C ARG A 505 -5.55 34.12 27.10
N PHE A 506 -6.64 34.87 27.10
CA PHE A 506 -6.68 36.19 26.47
C PHE A 506 -5.72 37.16 27.16
N ILE A 507 -5.74 37.24 28.49
CA ILE A 507 -4.81 38.06 29.27
C ILE A 507 -3.35 37.63 29.03
N TRP A 508 -3.06 36.33 29.10
CA TRP A 508 -1.72 35.79 28.85
C TRP A 508 -1.25 36.09 27.43
N THR A 509 -2.13 36.09 26.45
CA THR A 509 -1.77 36.47 25.07
C THR A 509 -1.33 37.93 25.00
N LEU A 510 -2.05 38.86 25.65
CA LEU A 510 -1.69 40.28 25.67
C LEU A 510 -0.37 40.53 26.41
N ILE A 511 -0.20 39.93 27.59
CA ILE A 511 1.05 40.05 28.38
C ILE A 511 2.21 39.41 27.61
N GLY A 512 1.99 38.23 27.04
CA GLY A 512 2.95 37.50 26.23
C GLY A 512 3.41 38.28 25.01
N PHE A 513 2.49 38.98 24.35
CA PHE A 513 2.80 39.86 23.22
C PHE A 513 3.75 41.00 23.62
N VAL A 514 3.52 41.63 24.78
CA VAL A 514 4.45 42.64 25.31
C VAL A 514 5.81 42.02 25.64
N LYS A 515 5.84 40.82 26.25
CA LYS A 515 7.07 40.08 26.56
C LYS A 515 7.84 39.60 25.32
N LEU A 516 7.18 39.45 24.18
CA LEU A 516 7.85 39.07 22.93
C LEU A 516 8.89 40.11 22.51
N PHE A 517 8.66 41.39 22.80
CA PHE A 517 9.64 42.46 22.49
C PHE A 517 10.91 42.40 23.33
N THR A 518 10.88 41.70 24.47
CA THR A 518 12.05 41.55 25.36
C THR A 518 12.66 40.15 25.30
N THR A 519 11.99 39.18 24.66
CA THR A 519 12.41 37.77 24.61
C THR A 519 12.91 37.41 23.20
N LYS A 520 13.96 36.59 23.09
CA LYS A 520 14.57 36.24 21.80
C LYS A 520 13.79 35.21 20.97
N SER A 521 12.92 34.41 21.59
CA SER A 521 12.13 33.38 20.88
C SER A 521 10.85 32.97 21.63
N LEU A 522 9.96 32.26 20.94
CA LEU A 522 8.78 31.62 21.52
C LEU A 522 9.08 30.28 22.21
N HIS A 523 10.36 29.92 22.39
CA HIS A 523 10.83 28.66 22.99
C HIS A 523 10.32 27.38 22.29
N TYR A 524 10.17 27.43 20.96
CA TYR A 524 9.92 26.25 20.14
C TYR A 524 11.22 25.77 19.50
N ARG A 525 11.42 24.45 19.46
CA ARG A 525 12.48 23.80 18.68
C ARG A 525 12.20 23.95 17.18
N LEU A 526 13.23 23.77 16.35
CA LEU A 526 13.07 23.83 14.89
C LEU A 526 12.05 22.81 14.39
N ASP A 527 12.11 21.58 14.91
CA ASP A 527 11.23 20.49 14.48
C ASP A 527 9.75 20.75 14.76
N GLU A 528 9.43 21.44 15.87
CA GLU A 528 8.05 21.71 16.26
C GLU A 528 7.30 22.57 15.23
N TRP A 529 7.98 23.48 14.53
CA TRP A 529 7.37 24.39 13.55
C TRP A 529 6.78 23.68 12.34
N TYR A 530 7.40 22.58 11.90
CA TYR A 530 6.87 21.77 10.81
C TYR A 530 6.08 20.56 11.33
N TRP A 531 6.46 19.98 12.47
CA TRP A 531 5.87 18.75 13.02
C TRP A 531 4.50 18.95 13.68
N ASN A 532 4.36 19.89 14.60
CA ASN A 532 3.14 20.05 15.40
C ASN A 532 1.91 20.42 14.57
N PRO A 533 2.00 21.27 13.52
CA PRO A 533 0.84 21.56 12.66
C PRO A 533 0.27 20.35 11.93
N SER A 534 1.02 19.26 11.76
CA SER A 534 0.51 18.01 11.15
C SER A 534 -0.23 17.10 12.12
N ARG A 535 -0.26 17.41 13.43
CA ARG A 535 -0.85 16.57 14.48
C ARG A 535 -1.78 17.40 15.34
N VAL A 536 -2.79 18.00 14.73
CA VAL A 536 -3.66 18.96 15.40
C VAL A 536 -4.56 18.26 16.44
N ILE A 537 -4.99 17.03 16.15
CA ILE A 537 -5.85 16.22 17.01
C ILE A 537 -4.99 15.47 18.03
N GLY A 538 -5.13 15.79 19.32
CA GLY A 538 -4.48 15.01 20.38
C GLY A 538 -2.95 15.02 20.34
N ALA A 539 -2.32 16.11 19.90
CA ALA A 539 -0.87 16.29 19.74
C ALA A 539 -0.04 15.84 20.97
N GLU A 540 -0.62 15.95 22.17
CA GLU A 540 0.05 15.70 23.45
C GLU A 540 -0.10 14.25 23.95
N HIS A 541 -0.90 13.41 23.27
CA HIS A 541 -1.24 12.05 23.70
C HIS A 541 -1.17 10.99 22.57
N GLY A 542 -0.46 11.26 21.47
CA GLY A 542 -0.37 10.31 20.35
C GLY A 542 -1.65 10.19 19.52
N GLY A 543 -2.42 11.29 19.41
CA GLY A 543 -3.62 11.34 18.58
C GLY A 543 -3.37 11.13 17.08
N PRO A 544 -4.44 10.96 16.26
CA PRO A 544 -4.31 10.68 14.84
C PRO A 544 -3.49 11.72 14.06
N ILE A 545 -2.78 11.25 13.04
CA ILE A 545 -2.03 12.09 12.11
C ILE A 545 -3.00 12.90 11.23
N THR A 546 -2.74 14.19 11.07
CA THR A 546 -3.56 15.16 10.31
C THR A 546 -2.69 15.94 9.33
N GLU A 547 -1.98 15.23 8.46
CA GLU A 547 -1.16 15.88 7.44
C GLU A 547 -2.01 16.63 6.41
N PHE A 548 -1.34 17.52 5.69
CA PHE A 548 -1.84 18.20 4.51
C PHE A 548 -0.71 18.22 3.47
N PRO A 549 -1.01 18.38 2.16
CA PRO A 549 -0.05 18.04 1.11
C PRO A 549 1.30 18.75 1.16
N PHE A 550 1.35 20.02 1.61
CA PHE A 550 2.63 20.72 1.78
C PHE A 550 3.47 20.11 2.91
N PHE A 551 2.87 19.62 4.00
CA PHE A 551 3.60 18.89 5.04
C PHE A 551 4.21 17.60 4.47
N SER A 552 3.41 16.77 3.79
CA SER A 552 3.89 15.47 3.27
C SER A 552 5.05 15.67 2.29
N PHE A 553 4.98 16.68 1.41
CA PHE A 553 6.10 17.09 0.56
C PHE A 553 7.33 17.55 1.36
N LEU A 554 7.12 18.41 2.36
CA LEU A 554 8.19 19.02 3.13
C LEU A 554 8.92 18.00 4.00
N TYR A 555 8.16 17.10 4.64
CA TYR A 555 8.69 16.02 5.44
C TYR A 555 9.53 15.09 4.55
N GLY A 556 8.99 14.75 3.38
CA GLY A 556 9.71 14.12 2.28
C GLY A 556 9.73 12.60 2.35
N ASP A 557 8.84 12.00 3.14
CA ASP A 557 8.59 10.56 3.08
C ASP A 557 7.83 10.28 1.78
N LEU A 558 8.34 9.33 0.99
CA LEU A 558 7.79 8.98 -0.31
C LEU A 558 6.73 7.90 -0.17
N HIS A 559 5.88 8.06 0.85
CA HIS A 559 4.79 7.13 1.11
C HIS A 559 3.85 7.03 -0.09
N ALA A 560 3.27 5.85 -0.20
CA ALA A 560 2.38 5.52 -1.31
C ALA A 560 1.12 6.43 -1.36
N HIS A 561 0.64 6.93 -0.22
CA HIS A 561 -0.47 7.90 -0.18
C HIS A 561 -0.09 9.29 -0.75
N TYR A 562 1.17 9.73 -0.61
CA TYR A 562 1.64 10.99 -1.19
C TYR A 562 1.73 10.86 -2.72
N ILE A 563 2.26 9.73 -3.20
CA ILE A 563 2.30 9.39 -4.63
C ILE A 563 0.89 9.32 -5.23
N ALA A 564 -0.11 8.86 -4.45
CA ALA A 564 -1.49 8.76 -4.90
C ALA A 564 -2.17 10.13 -5.15
N LEU A 565 -1.77 11.20 -4.47
CA LEU A 565 -2.44 12.51 -4.57
C LEU A 565 -2.58 13.05 -6.01
N PRO A 566 -1.53 13.12 -6.86
CA PRO A 566 -1.70 13.53 -8.26
C PRO A 566 -2.59 12.57 -9.07
N LEU A 567 -2.63 11.27 -8.73
CA LEU A 567 -3.49 10.28 -9.38
C LEU A 567 -4.97 10.48 -9.00
N THR A 568 -5.26 10.84 -7.75
CA THR A 568 -6.64 11.16 -7.33
C THR A 568 -7.20 12.37 -8.07
N LEU A 569 -6.39 13.39 -8.33
CA LEU A 569 -6.79 14.54 -9.16
C LEU A 569 -7.10 14.16 -10.60
N LEU A 570 -6.41 13.15 -11.16
CA LEU A 570 -6.73 12.60 -12.47
C LEU A 570 -8.16 12.03 -12.48
N VAL A 571 -8.56 11.33 -11.41
CA VAL A 571 -9.93 10.81 -11.24
C VAL A 571 -10.95 11.95 -11.11
N VAL A 572 -10.67 12.96 -10.27
CA VAL A 572 -11.58 14.11 -10.09
C VAL A 572 -11.76 14.88 -11.39
N ALA A 573 -10.69 15.08 -12.15
CA ALA A 573 -10.75 15.75 -13.45
C ALA A 573 -11.51 14.91 -14.50
N TRP A 574 -11.34 13.59 -14.50
CA TRP A 574 -12.13 12.69 -15.35
C TRP A 574 -13.62 12.72 -14.99
N ALA A 575 -13.97 12.64 -13.70
CA ALA A 575 -15.34 12.77 -13.23
C ALA A 575 -15.95 14.13 -13.62
N LEU A 576 -15.19 15.22 -13.46
CA LEU A 576 -15.61 16.56 -13.90
C LEU A 576 -15.82 16.63 -15.41
N SER A 577 -14.95 15.99 -16.20
CA SER A 577 -15.09 15.90 -17.66
C SER A 577 -16.39 15.23 -18.06
N ILE A 578 -16.74 14.10 -17.45
CA ILE A 578 -18.01 13.39 -17.67
C ILE A 578 -19.20 14.30 -17.33
N VAL A 579 -19.16 14.94 -16.17
CA VAL A 579 -20.26 15.78 -15.72
C VAL A 579 -20.42 16.99 -16.65
N LYS A 580 -19.33 17.61 -17.13
CA LYS A 580 -19.37 18.74 -18.07
C LYS A 580 -19.74 18.37 -19.50
N SER A 581 -19.41 17.17 -19.98
CA SER A 581 -19.72 16.77 -21.36
C SER A 581 -21.22 16.77 -21.65
N THR A 582 -22.05 16.53 -20.63
CA THR A 582 -23.52 16.57 -20.71
C THR A 582 -24.11 17.94 -21.08
N GLN A 583 -23.34 19.03 -21.03
CA GLN A 583 -23.80 20.36 -21.46
C GLN A 583 -23.73 20.56 -22.98
N ASN A 584 -22.89 19.80 -23.70
CA ASN A 584 -22.67 19.98 -25.12
C ASN A 584 -23.53 18.98 -25.91
N SER A 585 -24.75 19.36 -26.31
CA SER A 585 -25.68 18.52 -27.10
C SER A 585 -25.09 18.10 -28.47
N SER A 586 -24.12 18.85 -29.01
CA SER A 586 -23.36 18.52 -30.23
C SER A 586 -22.23 17.50 -30.02
N SER A 587 -21.85 17.20 -28.77
CA SER A 587 -20.73 16.32 -28.42
C SER A 587 -21.13 14.84 -28.30
N SER A 588 -22.36 14.47 -28.63
CA SER A 588 -22.78 13.07 -28.82
C SER A 588 -22.12 12.49 -30.08
N LYS A 589 -20.79 12.42 -30.10
CA LYS A 589 -20.10 11.49 -30.99
C LYS A 589 -20.32 10.11 -30.39
N THR A 590 -21.32 9.42 -30.92
CA THR A 590 -21.62 7.99 -30.77
C THR A 590 -20.49 7.13 -31.37
N GLY A 591 -19.26 7.35 -30.90
CA GLY A 591 -18.07 6.67 -31.36
C GLY A 591 -17.50 5.74 -30.30
N PHE A 592 -16.72 4.76 -30.75
CA PHE A 592 -16.02 3.79 -29.91
C PHE A 592 -15.27 4.44 -28.72
N ILE A 593 -14.65 5.61 -28.93
CA ILE A 593 -13.89 6.32 -27.89
C ILE A 593 -14.80 6.77 -26.73
N SER A 594 -16.02 7.26 -26.99
CA SER A 594 -16.92 7.70 -25.92
C SER A 594 -17.59 6.52 -25.21
N LEU A 595 -17.82 5.41 -25.91
CA LEU A 595 -18.39 4.20 -25.32
C LEU A 595 -17.37 3.41 -24.49
N VAL A 596 -16.13 3.27 -24.97
CA VAL A 596 -15.12 2.36 -24.41
C VAL A 596 -13.92 3.13 -23.85
N GLY A 597 -13.36 4.08 -24.60
CA GLY A 597 -12.17 4.83 -24.19
C GLY A 597 -12.37 5.64 -22.90
N LEU A 598 -13.54 6.26 -22.74
CA LEU A 598 -13.90 7.04 -21.55
C LEU A 598 -13.96 6.22 -20.25
N PRO A 599 -14.73 5.11 -20.16
CA PRO A 599 -14.73 4.28 -18.97
C PRO A 599 -13.41 3.55 -18.74
N LEU A 600 -12.66 3.17 -19.79
CA LEU A 600 -11.33 2.55 -19.63
C LEU A 600 -10.29 3.51 -19.05
N PHE A 601 -10.31 4.79 -19.45
CA PHE A 601 -9.47 5.81 -18.84
C PHE A 601 -9.78 5.95 -17.35
N GLY A 602 -11.07 6.03 -16.99
CA GLY A 602 -11.51 6.07 -15.61
C GLY A 602 -11.12 4.82 -14.82
N ALA A 603 -11.26 3.65 -15.44
CA ALA A 603 -10.89 2.37 -14.86
C ALA A 603 -9.39 2.29 -14.55
N LEU A 604 -8.52 2.78 -15.44
CA LEU A 604 -7.09 2.88 -15.18
C LEU A 604 -6.77 3.91 -14.10
N ALA A 605 -7.37 5.11 -14.17
CA ALA A 605 -7.15 6.19 -13.21
C ALA A 605 -7.62 5.86 -11.78
N VAL A 606 -8.70 5.07 -11.65
CA VAL A 606 -9.18 4.57 -10.34
C VAL A 606 -8.45 3.30 -9.94
N GLY A 607 -8.25 2.37 -10.88
CA GLY A 607 -7.61 1.08 -10.64
C GLY A 607 -6.19 1.23 -10.07
N VAL A 608 -5.44 2.23 -10.51
CA VAL A 608 -4.08 2.50 -9.99
C VAL A 608 -4.04 2.86 -8.51
N LEU A 609 -5.16 3.38 -7.97
CA LEU A 609 -5.24 3.69 -6.54
C LEU A 609 -5.22 2.40 -5.71
N ARG A 610 -5.62 1.25 -6.25
CA ARG A 610 -5.61 -0.02 -5.50
C ARG A 610 -4.21 -0.43 -5.03
N PRO A 611 -3.18 -0.54 -5.91
CA PRO A 611 -1.81 -0.88 -5.52
C PRO A 611 -0.94 0.32 -5.08
N THR A 612 -1.48 1.54 -5.13
CA THR A 612 -0.76 2.76 -4.70
C THR A 612 -1.23 3.23 -3.33
N ASN A 613 -2.54 3.23 -3.06
CA ASN A 613 -3.10 3.47 -1.74
C ASN A 613 -4.54 2.94 -1.72
N THR A 614 -4.74 1.69 -1.29
CA THR A 614 -6.05 1.02 -1.37
C THR A 614 -7.19 1.80 -0.69
N TRP A 615 -6.87 2.67 0.26
CA TRP A 615 -7.83 3.54 0.94
C TRP A 615 -8.47 4.57 0.01
N ASP A 616 -7.78 4.97 -1.06
CA ASP A 616 -8.31 5.86 -2.10
C ASP A 616 -9.17 5.09 -3.12
N PHE A 617 -8.96 3.79 -3.32
CA PHE A 617 -9.67 3.03 -4.36
C PHE A 617 -11.20 3.12 -4.21
N TYR A 618 -11.75 2.81 -3.03
CA TYR A 618 -13.21 2.72 -2.85
C TYR A 618 -13.94 4.07 -2.96
N PRO A 619 -13.48 5.17 -2.30
CA PRO A 619 -14.14 6.47 -2.43
C PRO A 619 -14.11 7.01 -3.86
N TYR A 620 -12.98 6.86 -4.56
CA TYR A 620 -12.83 7.34 -5.93
C TYR A 620 -13.55 6.45 -6.95
N LEU A 621 -13.70 5.14 -6.70
CA LEU A 621 -14.58 4.25 -7.45
C LEU A 621 -16.04 4.68 -7.34
N ALA A 622 -16.50 4.99 -6.12
CA ALA A 622 -17.85 5.51 -5.88
C ALA A 622 -18.07 6.86 -6.56
N LEU A 623 -17.11 7.78 -6.48
CA LEU A 623 -17.14 9.08 -7.16
C LEU A 623 -17.29 8.90 -8.68
N GLY A 624 -16.50 8.01 -9.29
CA GLY A 624 -16.56 7.70 -10.71
C GLY A 624 -17.90 7.11 -11.14
N ALA A 625 -18.44 6.15 -10.37
CA ALA A 625 -19.75 5.56 -10.62
C ALA A 625 -20.86 6.62 -10.54
N VAL A 626 -20.83 7.49 -9.52
CA VAL A 626 -21.80 8.60 -9.37
C VAL A 626 -21.71 9.56 -10.55
N ALA A 627 -20.51 9.90 -11.03
CA ALA A 627 -20.34 10.77 -12.19
C ALA A 627 -20.97 10.18 -13.47
N LEU A 628 -20.76 8.88 -13.72
CA LEU A 628 -21.36 8.16 -14.86
C LEU A 628 -22.90 8.07 -14.73
N LEU A 629 -23.40 7.72 -13.55
CA LEU A 629 -24.84 7.66 -13.26
C LEU A 629 -25.51 9.02 -13.39
N TYR A 630 -24.86 10.09 -12.93
CA TYR A 630 -25.34 11.46 -13.08
C TYR A 630 -25.40 11.87 -14.55
N ALA A 631 -24.36 11.56 -15.33
CA ALA A 631 -24.34 11.87 -16.75
C ALA A 631 -25.49 11.17 -17.49
N TRP A 632 -25.70 9.88 -17.21
CA TRP A 632 -26.84 9.13 -17.72
C TRP A 632 -28.19 9.77 -17.36
N TRP A 633 -28.41 10.07 -16.08
CA TRP A 633 -29.67 10.67 -15.60
C TRP A 633 -29.97 12.00 -16.29
N ARG A 634 -28.94 12.76 -16.66
CA ARG A 634 -29.10 14.04 -17.35
C ARG A 634 -29.40 13.85 -18.85
N GLU A 635 -28.73 12.90 -19.50
CA GLU A 635 -28.93 12.58 -20.92
C GLU A 635 -30.29 11.90 -21.18
N SER A 636 -30.78 11.06 -20.27
CA SER A 636 -32.08 10.38 -20.40
C SER A 636 -33.27 11.34 -20.40
N ARG A 637 -33.11 12.54 -19.80
CA ARG A 637 -34.11 13.62 -19.85
C ARG A 637 -34.20 14.29 -21.22
N THR A 638 -33.17 14.19 -22.06
CA THR A 638 -33.11 14.85 -23.38
C THR A 638 -33.32 13.90 -24.55
N ASP A 639 -32.71 12.70 -24.52
CA ASP A 639 -32.60 11.81 -25.70
C ASP A 639 -33.49 10.54 -25.60
N GLY A 640 -34.36 10.45 -24.60
CA GLY A 640 -35.21 9.28 -24.34
C GLY A 640 -34.53 8.22 -23.46
N ASN A 641 -35.32 7.22 -23.05
CA ASN A 641 -34.98 6.32 -21.92
C ASN A 641 -34.13 5.11 -22.33
N SER A 642 -32.98 5.32 -22.99
CA SER A 642 -32.02 4.25 -23.28
C SER A 642 -31.04 4.06 -22.13
N TRP A 643 -31.11 2.92 -21.44
CA TRP A 643 -30.25 2.58 -20.29
C TRP A 643 -29.03 1.71 -20.68
N VAL A 644 -29.01 1.16 -21.90
CA VAL A 644 -28.02 0.16 -22.33
C VAL A 644 -26.60 0.73 -22.37
N ARG A 645 -26.41 1.88 -23.04
CA ARG A 645 -25.07 2.48 -23.19
C ARG A 645 -24.45 2.87 -21.85
N PRO A 646 -25.17 3.53 -20.94
CA PRO A 646 -24.60 3.89 -19.64
C PRO A 646 -24.41 2.69 -18.71
N ALA A 647 -25.30 1.70 -18.77
CA ALA A 647 -25.07 0.42 -18.09
C ALA A 647 -23.78 -0.25 -18.59
N LEU A 648 -23.54 -0.23 -19.90
CA LEU A 648 -22.31 -0.75 -20.49
C LEU A 648 -21.07 0.07 -20.08
N GLN A 649 -21.15 1.41 -20.09
CA GLN A 649 -20.04 2.26 -19.62
C GLN A 649 -19.72 2.03 -18.14
N LEU A 650 -20.75 1.94 -17.29
CA LEU A 650 -20.60 1.65 -15.87
C LEU A 650 -20.03 0.25 -15.66
N MET A 651 -20.50 -0.75 -16.41
CA MET A 651 -19.98 -2.11 -16.35
C MET A 651 -18.52 -2.17 -16.79
N ILE A 652 -18.15 -1.56 -17.92
CA ILE A 652 -16.75 -1.47 -18.38
C ILE A 652 -15.90 -0.79 -17.31
N PHE A 653 -16.36 0.34 -16.77
CA PHE A 653 -15.62 1.06 -15.73
C PHE A 653 -15.40 0.18 -14.49
N LEU A 654 -16.46 -0.42 -13.95
CA LEU A 654 -16.37 -1.25 -12.74
C LEU A 654 -15.50 -2.48 -12.97
N VAL A 655 -15.76 -3.25 -14.03
CA VAL A 655 -15.01 -4.48 -14.34
C VAL A 655 -13.54 -4.16 -14.55
N PHE A 656 -13.20 -3.18 -15.40
CA PHE A 656 -11.80 -2.85 -15.65
C PHE A 656 -11.13 -2.17 -14.46
N ALA A 657 -11.83 -1.42 -13.61
CA ALA A 657 -11.23 -0.85 -12.40
C ALA A 657 -10.69 -1.93 -11.45
N TYR A 658 -11.34 -3.11 -11.41
CA TYR A 658 -10.84 -4.27 -10.67
C TYR A 658 -9.76 -5.05 -11.45
N LEU A 659 -9.90 -5.21 -12.77
CA LEU A 659 -8.98 -6.01 -13.58
C LEU A 659 -7.63 -5.34 -13.88
N THR A 660 -7.57 -4.01 -13.97
CA THR A 660 -6.39 -3.29 -14.48
C THR A 660 -5.10 -3.65 -13.72
N PHE A 661 -5.21 -3.89 -12.41
CA PHE A 661 -4.09 -4.26 -11.53
C PHE A 661 -4.24 -5.65 -10.91
N GLN A 662 -4.93 -6.57 -11.60
CA GLN A 662 -5.11 -7.94 -11.10
C GLN A 662 -3.78 -8.65 -10.75
N PRO A 663 -2.68 -8.51 -11.53
CA PRO A 663 -1.41 -9.11 -11.13
C PRO A 663 -0.90 -8.65 -9.76
N TYR A 664 -1.17 -7.41 -9.32
CA TYR A 664 -0.83 -6.99 -7.96
C TYR A 664 -1.68 -7.71 -6.92
N VAL A 665 -2.99 -7.81 -7.16
CA VAL A 665 -3.96 -8.40 -6.23
C VAL A 665 -3.65 -9.86 -5.99
N ASN A 666 -3.21 -10.57 -7.03
CA ASN A 666 -2.78 -11.96 -6.93
C ASN A 666 -1.53 -12.14 -6.04
N TRP A 667 -0.81 -11.07 -5.68
CA TRP A 667 0.38 -11.14 -4.83
C TRP A 667 0.25 -10.20 -3.63
N TYR A 668 -0.96 -9.88 -3.19
CA TYR A 668 -1.20 -8.97 -2.08
C TYR A 668 -1.99 -9.65 -0.96
N GLY A 669 -1.30 -9.99 0.14
CA GLY A 669 -1.90 -10.51 1.36
C GLY A 669 -2.59 -9.41 2.15
N GLN A 670 -3.92 -9.33 2.06
CA GLN A 670 -4.69 -8.28 2.72
C GLN A 670 -4.95 -8.62 4.20
N GLY A 671 -4.22 -7.96 5.12
CA GLY A 671 -4.45 -8.11 6.57
C GLY A 671 -5.65 -7.35 7.13
N TYR A 672 -6.02 -6.23 6.51
CA TYR A 672 -7.07 -5.33 7.00
C TYR A 672 -8.36 -5.52 6.20
N THR A 673 -9.31 -6.30 6.73
CA THR A 673 -10.51 -6.74 5.98
C THR A 673 -11.85 -6.32 6.60
N SER A 674 -11.86 -5.82 7.83
CA SER A 674 -13.08 -5.45 8.56
C SER A 674 -13.13 -3.98 8.94
N ILE A 675 -14.33 -3.39 8.84
CA ILE A 675 -14.65 -2.04 9.32
C ILE A 675 -15.41 -2.18 10.65
N LYS A 676 -14.97 -1.47 11.68
CA LYS A 676 -15.59 -1.46 13.01
C LYS A 676 -16.07 -0.06 13.41
N PRO A 677 -17.14 0.06 14.21
CA PRO A 677 -17.53 1.35 14.79
C PRO A 677 -16.46 1.87 15.76
N TRP A 678 -16.22 3.19 15.73
CA TRP A 678 -15.28 3.86 16.63
C TRP A 678 -16.00 4.41 17.88
N PHE A 679 -15.49 4.07 19.07
CA PHE A 679 -16.01 4.53 20.36
C PHE A 679 -14.94 5.22 21.23
N GLY A 680 -13.77 5.51 20.66
CA GLY A 680 -12.67 6.19 21.35
C GLY A 680 -12.82 7.71 21.34
N THR A 681 -11.71 8.44 21.49
CA THR A 681 -11.74 9.91 21.49
C THR A 681 -12.10 10.48 20.11
N HIS A 682 -13.00 11.46 20.12
CA HIS A 682 -13.48 12.16 18.94
C HIS A 682 -12.80 13.51 18.78
N THR A 683 -12.81 14.05 17.56
CA THR A 683 -12.14 15.31 17.25
C THR A 683 -12.84 16.50 17.94
N PRO A 684 -12.11 17.28 18.77
CA PRO A 684 -12.66 18.50 19.35
C PRO A 684 -12.94 19.56 18.28
N PHE A 685 -13.92 20.44 18.53
CA PHE A 685 -14.22 21.55 17.61
C PHE A 685 -13.00 22.41 17.29
N ASN A 686 -12.23 22.79 18.31
CA ASN A 686 -11.08 23.68 18.13
C ASN A 686 -10.02 23.05 17.20
N ASP A 687 -9.80 21.74 17.30
CA ASP A 687 -8.86 21.02 16.46
C ASP A 687 -9.40 20.90 15.02
N TYR A 688 -10.69 20.60 14.87
CA TYR A 688 -11.37 20.58 13.58
C TYR A 688 -11.28 21.94 12.86
N PHE A 689 -11.57 23.05 13.55
CA PHE A 689 -11.44 24.40 12.99
C PHE A 689 -9.99 24.81 12.75
N THR A 690 -9.05 24.34 13.56
CA THR A 690 -7.62 24.59 13.32
C THR A 690 -7.18 23.92 12.02
N HIS A 691 -7.67 22.71 11.74
CA HIS A 691 -7.33 22.01 10.51
C HIS A 691 -8.08 22.56 9.27
N TRP A 692 -9.39 22.81 9.38
CA TRP A 692 -10.27 23.11 8.23
C TRP A 692 -10.74 24.56 8.09
N GLY A 693 -10.40 25.44 9.04
CA GLY A 693 -11.06 26.73 9.24
C GLY A 693 -11.09 27.66 8.02
N LEU A 694 -10.02 27.69 7.22
CA LEU A 694 -9.97 28.51 6.00
C LEU A 694 -11.04 28.07 4.97
N PHE A 695 -11.14 26.77 4.69
CA PHE A 695 -12.12 26.24 3.73
C PHE A 695 -13.55 26.40 4.26
N LEU A 696 -13.77 26.11 5.54
CA LEU A 696 -15.09 26.24 6.17
C LEU A 696 -15.60 27.67 6.14
N LEU A 697 -14.74 28.67 6.39
CA LEU A 697 -15.12 30.08 6.27
C LEU A 697 -15.61 30.39 4.85
N ILE A 698 -14.89 29.94 3.83
CA ILE A 698 -15.26 30.16 2.42
C ILE A 698 -16.59 29.47 2.10
N PHE A 699 -16.77 28.21 2.50
CA PHE A 699 -18.01 27.47 2.24
C PHE A 699 -19.22 28.11 2.90
N VAL A 700 -19.14 28.39 4.21
CA VAL A 700 -20.24 29.02 4.94
C VAL A 700 -20.58 30.38 4.34
N SER A 701 -19.57 31.18 3.98
CA SER A 701 -19.77 32.51 3.40
C SER A 701 -20.41 32.45 2.01
N TRP A 702 -19.92 31.56 1.14
CA TRP A 702 -20.46 31.38 -0.21
C TRP A 702 -21.87 30.79 -0.19
N MET A 703 -22.10 29.73 0.59
CA MET A 703 -23.43 29.11 0.73
C MET A 703 -24.43 30.09 1.36
N ALA A 704 -24.01 30.94 2.31
CA ALA A 704 -24.83 32.04 2.84
C ALA A 704 -25.21 33.03 1.75
N ALA A 705 -24.23 33.50 0.97
CA ALA A 705 -24.48 34.42 -0.13
C ALA A 705 -25.43 33.84 -1.17
N GLU A 706 -25.24 32.58 -1.58
CA GLU A 706 -26.12 31.87 -2.51
C GLU A 706 -27.53 31.71 -1.95
N THR A 707 -27.67 31.42 -0.66
CA THR A 707 -28.97 31.26 0.01
C THR A 707 -29.71 32.59 0.08
N ILE A 708 -29.02 33.67 0.48
CA ILE A 708 -29.60 35.03 0.51
C ILE A 708 -30.03 35.46 -0.89
N HIS A 709 -29.18 35.29 -1.89
CA HIS A 709 -29.51 35.62 -3.28
C HIS A 709 -30.66 34.75 -3.82
N TRP A 710 -30.72 33.47 -3.45
CA TRP A 710 -31.84 32.60 -3.81
C TRP A 710 -33.15 33.07 -3.17
N MET A 711 -33.15 33.37 -1.87
CA MET A 711 -34.34 33.84 -1.16
C MET A 711 -34.81 35.21 -1.69
N ALA A 712 -33.90 36.13 -1.99
CA ALA A 712 -34.24 37.45 -2.53
C ALA A 712 -34.93 37.37 -3.90
N ASN A 713 -34.54 36.39 -4.74
CA ASN A 713 -35.09 36.21 -6.08
C ASN A 713 -36.27 35.21 -6.14
N THR A 714 -36.62 34.57 -5.02
CA THR A 714 -37.69 33.58 -4.98
C THR A 714 -38.96 34.22 -4.40
N PRO A 715 -40.05 34.34 -5.17
CA PRO A 715 -41.28 34.94 -4.66
C PRO A 715 -41.88 34.07 -3.54
N VAL A 716 -42.52 34.70 -2.56
CA VAL A 716 -43.19 34.02 -1.44
C VAL A 716 -44.22 32.98 -1.91
N SER A 717 -44.80 33.15 -3.10
CA SER A 717 -45.69 32.17 -3.73
C SER A 717 -45.04 30.80 -4.00
N ALA A 718 -43.72 30.75 -4.21
CA ALA A 718 -42.99 29.49 -4.37
C ALA A 718 -42.94 28.69 -3.05
N LEU A 719 -42.86 29.37 -1.90
CA LEU A 719 -42.89 28.74 -0.57
C LEU A 719 -44.24 28.08 -0.28
N ARG A 720 -45.35 28.58 -0.85
CA ARG A 720 -46.66 27.92 -0.72
C ARG A 720 -46.66 26.49 -1.26
N LYS A 721 -45.82 26.18 -2.26
CA LYS A 721 -45.67 24.81 -2.80
C LYS A 721 -45.02 23.84 -1.81
N LEU A 722 -44.30 24.36 -0.79
CA LEU A 722 -43.66 23.55 0.25
C LEU A 722 -44.60 23.27 1.44
N VAL A 723 -45.74 23.97 1.55
CA VAL A 723 -46.71 23.75 2.64
C VAL A 723 -47.21 22.30 2.66
N LYS A 724 -47.41 21.67 1.49
CA LYS A 724 -47.80 20.25 1.41
C LYS A 724 -46.72 19.27 1.91
N TYR A 725 -45.47 19.71 2.01
CA TYR A 725 -44.35 18.94 2.54
C TYR A 725 -43.98 19.37 3.97
N ARG A 726 -44.76 20.24 4.62
CA ARG A 726 -44.47 20.78 5.96
C ARG A 726 -44.17 19.68 6.98
N GLU A 727 -45.03 18.68 7.08
CA GLU A 727 -44.87 17.58 8.03
C GLU A 727 -43.63 16.74 7.72
N LEU A 728 -43.33 16.50 6.44
CA LEU A 728 -42.11 15.80 6.02
C LEU A 728 -40.84 16.60 6.38
N ILE A 729 -40.87 17.92 6.20
CA ILE A 729 -39.76 18.82 6.57
C ILE A 729 -39.56 18.79 8.09
N LEU A 730 -40.63 18.97 8.87
CA LEU A 730 -40.56 18.91 10.34
C LEU A 730 -40.06 17.55 10.84
N ALA A 731 -40.56 16.45 10.27
CA ALA A 731 -40.10 15.10 10.57
C ALA A 731 -38.62 14.92 10.23
N SER A 732 -38.16 15.40 9.07
CA SER A 732 -36.74 15.32 8.67
C SER A 732 -35.82 16.13 9.59
N LEU A 733 -36.25 17.31 10.03
CA LEU A 733 -35.51 18.14 10.99
C LEU A 733 -35.47 17.50 12.38
N LEU A 734 -36.57 16.86 12.81
CA LEU A 734 -36.61 16.11 14.06
C LEU A 734 -35.67 14.89 14.00
N ILE A 735 -35.69 14.12 12.92
CA ILE A 735 -34.76 12.99 12.71
C ILE A 735 -33.31 13.48 12.73
N MET A 736 -33.01 14.57 12.02
CA MET A 736 -31.67 15.16 12.04
C MET A 736 -31.27 15.57 13.46
N LEU A 737 -32.15 16.23 14.22
CA LEU A 737 -31.90 16.61 15.61
C LEU A 737 -31.67 15.38 16.50
N VAL A 738 -32.45 14.31 16.33
CA VAL A 738 -32.28 13.05 17.06
C VAL A 738 -30.91 12.42 16.75
N ILE A 739 -30.49 12.39 15.48
CA ILE A 739 -29.16 11.90 15.08
C ILE A 739 -28.05 12.75 15.70
N MET A 740 -28.19 14.08 15.67
CA MET A 740 -27.23 15.01 16.27
C MET A 740 -27.11 14.81 17.77
N ILE A 741 -28.24 14.66 18.48
CA ILE A 741 -28.23 14.39 19.92
C ILE A 741 -27.65 12.99 20.20
N SER A 742 -28.04 11.97 19.43
CA SER A 742 -27.62 10.59 19.68
C SER A 742 -26.14 10.36 19.48
N LEU A 743 -25.53 11.07 18.53
CA LEU A 743 -24.10 10.96 18.23
C LEU A 743 -23.26 12.03 18.94
N GLY A 744 -23.78 13.24 19.10
CA GLY A 744 -23.02 14.41 19.52
C GLY A 744 -22.98 14.69 21.01
N VAL A 745 -23.90 14.13 21.80
CA VAL A 745 -23.85 14.19 23.27
C VAL A 745 -22.93 13.07 23.76
N THR A 746 -22.07 13.36 24.73
CA THR A 746 -21.29 12.34 25.44
C THR A 746 -22.15 11.80 26.58
N LEU A 747 -22.48 10.51 26.57
CA LEU A 747 -23.20 9.86 27.68
C LEU A 747 -22.30 8.81 28.33
N GLU A 748 -22.16 8.88 29.66
CA GLU A 748 -21.42 7.86 30.42
C GLU A 748 -22.14 6.50 30.45
N ASN A 749 -23.47 6.48 30.27
CA ASN A 749 -24.29 5.26 30.24
C ASN A 749 -25.19 5.24 29.00
N LYS A 750 -25.33 4.07 28.35
CA LYS A 750 -26.26 3.87 27.22
C LYS A 750 -27.70 4.02 27.72
N VAL A 751 -28.43 5.00 27.19
CA VAL A 751 -29.84 5.22 27.53
C VAL A 751 -30.70 4.60 26.44
N SER A 752 -31.44 3.55 26.79
CA SER A 752 -32.44 2.94 25.90
C SER A 752 -33.85 3.38 26.30
N ILE A 753 -34.61 3.95 25.37
CA ILE A 753 -36.03 4.27 25.52
C ILE A 753 -36.81 3.37 24.55
N LYS A 754 -37.48 2.33 25.08
CA LYS A 754 -38.10 1.25 24.27
C LYS A 754 -37.09 0.63 23.29
N ASP A 755 -37.40 0.58 21.99
CA ASP A 755 -36.55 0.03 20.93
C ASP A 755 -35.47 1.00 20.43
N PHE A 756 -35.34 2.20 21.01
CA PHE A 756 -34.38 3.22 20.60
C PHE A 756 -33.25 3.37 21.63
N THR A 757 -32.01 3.07 21.21
CA THR A 757 -30.81 3.28 22.03
C THR A 757 -30.09 4.56 21.60
N ILE A 758 -29.95 5.50 22.53
CA ILE A 758 -29.13 6.70 22.36
C ILE A 758 -27.70 6.34 22.75
N MET A 759 -26.81 6.26 21.76
CA MET A 759 -25.45 5.77 21.97
C MET A 759 -24.51 6.79 22.66
N GLY A 760 -24.82 8.09 22.58
CA GLY A 760 -24.06 9.12 23.28
C GLY A 760 -22.57 9.12 22.91
N ALA A 761 -22.27 8.96 21.62
CA ALA A 761 -20.92 8.66 21.13
C ALA A 761 -19.90 9.79 21.39
N GLY A 762 -20.33 11.03 21.60
CA GLY A 762 -19.42 12.16 21.84
C GLY A 762 -18.77 12.73 20.58
N VAL A 763 -19.37 12.53 19.40
CA VAL A 763 -18.90 13.07 18.11
C VAL A 763 -19.19 14.57 18.04
N HIS A 764 -18.32 15.40 18.61
CA HIS A 764 -18.57 16.84 18.73
C HIS A 764 -18.78 17.54 17.37
N ILE A 765 -18.00 17.21 16.34
CA ILE A 765 -18.10 17.92 15.05
C ILE A 765 -19.47 17.77 14.36
N ILE A 766 -20.31 16.80 14.75
CA ILE A 766 -21.61 16.55 14.12
C ILE A 766 -22.55 17.76 14.22
N TRP A 767 -22.45 18.55 15.29
CA TRP A 767 -23.30 19.73 15.48
C TRP A 767 -23.08 20.80 14.42
N PHE A 768 -21.95 20.75 13.72
CA PHE A 768 -21.60 21.68 12.65
C PHE A 768 -21.63 20.99 11.28
N VAL A 769 -21.04 19.80 11.16
CA VAL A 769 -20.85 19.10 9.89
C VAL A 769 -22.18 18.63 9.29
N LEU A 770 -23.08 18.03 10.08
CA LEU A 770 -24.35 17.52 9.56
C LEU A 770 -25.28 18.65 9.06
N PRO A 771 -25.48 19.77 9.78
CA PRO A 771 -26.19 20.93 9.24
C PRO A 771 -25.56 21.49 7.95
N MET A 772 -24.23 21.55 7.86
CA MET A 772 -23.56 21.99 6.63
C MET A 772 -23.80 21.04 5.45
N MET A 773 -23.77 19.72 5.68
CA MET A 773 -24.08 18.72 4.65
C MET A 773 -25.51 18.86 4.13
N VAL A 774 -26.48 19.01 5.04
CA VAL A 774 -27.88 19.23 4.67
C VAL A 774 -28.04 20.54 3.90
N TRP A 775 -27.36 21.61 4.32
CA TRP A 775 -27.38 22.89 3.62
C TRP A 775 -26.80 22.80 2.21
N ALA A 776 -25.67 22.10 2.04
CA ALA A 776 -25.08 21.85 0.73
C ALA A 776 -26.02 21.03 -0.16
N LEU A 777 -26.69 20.02 0.39
CA LEU A 777 -27.69 19.20 -0.32
C LEU A 777 -28.89 20.04 -0.77
N VAL A 778 -29.42 20.90 0.11
CA VAL A 778 -30.54 21.80 -0.24
C VAL A 778 -30.16 22.73 -1.39
N LEU A 779 -28.96 23.32 -1.36
CA LEU A 779 -28.46 24.17 -2.45
C LEU A 779 -28.15 23.38 -3.73
N LEU A 780 -27.72 22.12 -3.60
CA LEU A 780 -27.45 21.23 -4.73
C LEU A 780 -28.73 20.88 -5.48
N LEU A 781 -29.81 20.61 -4.74
CA LEU A 781 -31.13 20.26 -5.28
C LEU A 781 -31.94 21.48 -5.75
N ARG A 782 -31.38 22.70 -5.64
CA ARG A 782 -32.04 23.93 -6.07
C ARG A 782 -32.36 23.90 -7.58
N PRO A 783 -33.61 24.19 -7.98
CA PRO A 783 -33.97 24.30 -9.40
C PRO A 783 -33.15 25.38 -10.13
N GLY A 784 -32.67 25.07 -11.33
CA GLY A 784 -31.88 25.99 -12.16
C GLY A 784 -30.43 26.18 -11.70
N GLN A 785 -29.93 25.34 -10.78
CA GLN A 785 -28.55 25.40 -10.35
C GLN A 785 -27.59 25.08 -11.49
N SER A 786 -26.55 25.91 -11.66
CA SER A 786 -25.53 25.65 -12.69
C SER A 786 -24.75 24.37 -12.35
N LEU A 787 -24.37 23.61 -13.37
CA LEU A 787 -23.61 22.36 -13.20
C LEU A 787 -22.30 22.58 -12.42
N ALA A 788 -21.57 23.66 -12.69
CA ALA A 788 -20.33 23.98 -11.97
C ALA A 788 -20.57 24.16 -10.46
N LYS A 789 -21.56 24.98 -10.07
CA LYS A 789 -21.93 25.15 -8.66
C LYS A 789 -22.44 23.85 -8.04
N GLY A 790 -23.21 23.06 -8.79
CA GLY A 790 -23.67 21.74 -8.36
C GLY A 790 -22.52 20.77 -8.08
N SER A 791 -21.54 20.68 -8.99
CA SER A 791 -20.33 19.88 -8.78
C SER A 791 -19.58 20.32 -7.52
N VAL A 792 -19.39 21.63 -7.32
CA VAL A 792 -18.72 22.16 -6.11
C VAL A 792 -19.50 21.81 -4.84
N LEU A 793 -20.83 21.96 -4.81
CA LEU A 793 -21.64 21.58 -3.65
C LEU A 793 -21.60 20.07 -3.35
N PHE A 794 -21.55 19.24 -4.40
CA PHE A 794 -21.39 17.79 -4.26
C PHE A 794 -20.02 17.43 -3.66
N LEU A 795 -18.94 18.07 -4.13
CA LEU A 795 -17.59 17.85 -3.58
C LEU A 795 -17.47 18.34 -2.13
N ILE A 796 -18.09 19.49 -1.78
CA ILE A 796 -18.18 19.97 -0.38
C ILE A 796 -18.93 18.95 0.48
N GLY A 797 -20.12 18.50 0.04
CA GLY A 797 -20.90 17.50 0.78
C GLY A 797 -20.15 16.19 0.97
N THR A 798 -19.41 15.74 -0.05
CA THR A 798 -18.59 14.53 -0.01
C THR A 798 -17.42 14.68 0.96
N GLY A 799 -16.68 15.79 0.92
CA GLY A 799 -15.59 16.03 1.87
C GLY A 799 -16.08 16.10 3.31
N LEU A 800 -17.23 16.76 3.56
CA LEU A 800 -17.85 16.80 4.89
C LEU A 800 -18.28 15.40 5.36
N ALA A 801 -18.86 14.59 4.46
CA ALA A 801 -19.22 13.21 4.76
C ALA A 801 -18.00 12.37 5.14
N ILE A 802 -16.87 12.52 4.43
CA ILE A 802 -15.61 11.85 4.75
C ILE A 802 -15.12 12.27 6.14
N THR A 803 -15.13 13.58 6.47
CA THR A 803 -14.72 14.04 7.81
C THR A 803 -15.62 13.51 8.94
N LEU A 804 -16.91 13.29 8.69
CA LEU A 804 -17.81 12.68 9.67
C LEU A 804 -17.61 11.15 9.74
N MET A 805 -17.36 10.50 8.62
CA MET A 805 -17.16 9.05 8.54
C MET A 805 -16.00 8.59 9.43
N VAL A 806 -14.87 9.30 9.42
CA VAL A 806 -13.70 8.93 10.25
C VAL A 806 -13.91 9.12 11.75
N GLU A 807 -15.01 9.79 12.15
CA GLU A 807 -15.43 9.83 13.55
C GLU A 807 -16.27 8.61 13.92
N LEU A 808 -16.90 7.94 12.96
CA LEU A 808 -17.90 6.89 13.22
C LEU A 808 -17.33 5.49 13.04
N VAL A 809 -16.38 5.31 12.12
CA VAL A 809 -15.82 4.00 11.78
C VAL A 809 -14.32 4.05 11.59
N TYR A 810 -13.67 2.91 11.81
CA TYR A 810 -12.26 2.69 11.54
C TYR A 810 -12.04 1.29 10.94
N VAL A 811 -10.89 1.08 10.32
CA VAL A 811 -10.49 -0.25 9.83
C VAL A 811 -9.78 -1.00 10.95
N GLU A 812 -10.25 -2.20 11.26
CA GLU A 812 -9.68 -3.05 12.32
C GLU A 812 -8.22 -3.44 12.00
N GLY A 813 -7.38 -3.50 13.03
CA GLY A 813 -5.94 -3.80 12.92
C GLY A 813 -5.04 -2.54 12.82
N ASP A 814 -5.64 -1.36 12.75
CA ASP A 814 -4.94 -0.07 12.79
C ASP A 814 -4.58 0.38 14.22
N ILE A 815 -3.68 1.35 14.36
CA ILE A 815 -3.37 2.02 15.63
C ILE A 815 -4.53 2.99 15.96
N GLY A 816 -5.55 2.46 16.64
CA GLY A 816 -6.79 3.20 16.90
C GLY A 816 -7.49 3.55 15.58
N ARG A 817 -7.71 4.84 15.33
CA ARG A 817 -8.22 5.36 14.04
C ARG A 817 -7.19 6.18 13.25
N MET A 818 -5.90 6.01 13.53
CA MET A 818 -4.84 6.87 13.01
C MET A 818 -4.78 6.90 11.48
N ASN A 819 -4.65 5.75 10.82
CA ASN A 819 -4.59 5.69 9.35
C ASN A 819 -5.93 6.05 8.73
N THR A 820 -7.04 5.75 9.41
CA THR A 820 -8.38 6.16 8.97
C THR A 820 -8.48 7.68 8.90
N VAL A 821 -8.13 8.43 9.96
CA VAL A 821 -8.15 9.90 9.90
C VAL A 821 -7.15 10.41 8.89
N PHE A 822 -5.91 9.93 8.93
CA PHE A 822 -4.82 10.41 8.10
C PHE A 822 -5.13 10.33 6.61
N LYS A 823 -5.46 9.13 6.10
CA LYS A 823 -5.64 8.91 4.65
C LYS A 823 -6.90 9.60 4.12
N PHE A 824 -8.00 9.53 4.85
CA PHE A 824 -9.25 10.15 4.44
C PHE A 824 -9.25 11.69 4.59
N TYR A 825 -8.47 12.26 5.52
CA TYR A 825 -8.30 13.72 5.60
C TYR A 825 -7.55 14.26 4.38
N LEU A 826 -6.57 13.56 3.83
CA LEU A 826 -5.94 13.96 2.56
C LEU A 826 -6.93 13.98 1.38
N GLN A 827 -7.85 13.02 1.34
CA GLN A 827 -8.95 13.02 0.35
C GLN A 827 -9.86 14.24 0.55
N ALA A 828 -10.30 14.51 1.79
CA ALA A 828 -11.14 15.66 2.11
C ALA A 828 -10.45 17.00 1.78
N TRP A 829 -9.14 17.12 2.05
CA TRP A 829 -8.34 18.30 1.70
C TRP A 829 -8.29 18.53 0.19
N THR A 830 -8.16 17.45 -0.58
CA THR A 830 -8.20 17.48 -2.04
C THR A 830 -9.54 18.02 -2.54
N LEU A 831 -10.66 17.50 -2.02
CA LEU A 831 -12.00 17.96 -2.42
C LEU A 831 -12.30 19.40 -1.96
N PHE A 832 -11.90 19.75 -0.74
CA PHE A 832 -12.16 21.07 -0.18
C PHE A 832 -11.35 22.17 -0.84
N SER A 833 -10.08 21.95 -1.13
CA SER A 833 -9.21 22.97 -1.76
C SER A 833 -9.73 23.43 -3.13
N VAL A 834 -10.06 22.50 -4.04
CA VAL A 834 -10.60 22.82 -5.37
C VAL A 834 -11.99 23.46 -5.28
N SER A 835 -12.82 23.00 -4.33
CA SER A 835 -14.16 23.53 -4.11
C SER A 835 -14.12 24.95 -3.52
N ALA A 836 -13.22 25.20 -2.58
CA ALA A 836 -13.07 26.48 -1.90
C ALA A 836 -12.53 27.54 -2.86
N ALA A 837 -11.59 27.17 -3.74
CA ALA A 837 -11.10 28.07 -4.78
C ALA A 837 -12.24 28.57 -5.71
N ALA A 838 -13.09 27.66 -6.18
CA ALA A 838 -14.23 28.00 -7.02
C ALA A 838 -15.28 28.84 -6.25
N ALA A 839 -15.62 28.41 -5.04
CA ALA A 839 -16.55 29.11 -4.16
C ALA A 839 -16.08 30.53 -3.82
N LEU A 840 -14.79 30.73 -3.54
CA LEU A 840 -14.18 32.03 -3.26
C LEU A 840 -14.32 32.98 -4.47
N CYS A 841 -14.06 32.50 -5.68
CA CYS A 841 -14.18 33.31 -6.89
C CYS A 841 -15.62 33.79 -7.12
N TRP A 842 -16.63 32.94 -6.86
CA TRP A 842 -18.04 33.36 -6.92
C TRP A 842 -18.42 34.29 -5.76
N LEU A 843 -17.92 34.00 -4.56
CA LEU A 843 -18.19 34.80 -3.36
C LEU A 843 -17.66 36.23 -3.50
N VAL A 844 -16.43 36.42 -3.99
CA VAL A 844 -15.84 37.77 -4.14
C VAL A 844 -16.73 38.67 -5.00
N SER A 845 -17.31 38.14 -6.08
CA SER A 845 -18.28 38.88 -6.90
C SER A 845 -19.54 39.26 -6.12
N LEU A 846 -20.09 38.35 -5.32
CA LEU A 846 -21.30 38.58 -4.51
C LEU A 846 -21.05 39.52 -3.32
N THR A 847 -19.84 39.56 -2.77
CA THR A 847 -19.51 40.44 -1.63
C THR A 847 -19.51 41.93 -1.97
N ARG A 848 -19.52 42.28 -3.27
CA ARG A 848 -19.59 43.69 -3.71
C ARG A 848 -20.87 44.38 -3.24
N ASP A 849 -21.96 43.61 -3.13
CA ASP A 849 -23.28 44.09 -2.73
C ASP A 849 -23.51 44.06 -1.21
N TRP A 850 -22.54 43.56 -0.43
CA TRP A 850 -22.66 43.48 1.02
C TRP A 850 -22.51 44.86 1.66
N LYS A 851 -23.26 45.10 2.74
CA LYS A 851 -23.10 46.32 3.55
C LYS A 851 -21.66 46.41 4.06
N SER A 852 -21.09 47.62 3.99
CA SER A 852 -19.69 47.91 4.34
C SER A 852 -19.18 47.23 5.62
N PRO A 853 -19.83 47.34 6.81
CA PRO A 853 -19.28 46.75 8.04
C PRO A 853 -19.15 45.23 7.99
N PHE A 854 -20.12 44.52 7.40
CA PHE A 854 -20.06 43.06 7.26
C PHE A 854 -18.99 42.63 6.24
N ARG A 855 -18.87 43.38 5.15
CA ARG A 855 -17.83 43.14 4.15
C ARG A 855 -16.44 43.31 4.74
N VAL A 856 -16.20 44.41 5.47
CA VAL A 856 -14.91 44.67 6.12
C VAL A 856 -14.59 43.60 7.16
N LEU A 857 -15.56 43.23 8.02
CA LEU A 857 -15.37 42.18 9.02
C LEU A 857 -14.98 40.85 8.36
N TRP A 858 -15.70 40.45 7.30
CA TRP A 858 -15.38 39.23 6.56
C TRP A 858 -14.00 39.30 5.89
N GLN A 859 -13.63 40.43 5.28
CA GLN A 859 -12.33 40.63 4.65
C GLN A 859 -11.20 40.52 5.69
N VAL A 860 -11.37 41.10 6.87
CA VAL A 860 -10.40 40.99 7.97
C VAL A 860 -10.27 39.54 8.42
N LEU A 861 -11.39 38.86 8.68
CA LEU A 861 -11.38 37.46 9.12
C LEU A 861 -10.73 36.55 8.06
N PHE A 862 -11.12 36.70 6.80
CA PHE A 862 -10.55 35.97 5.68
C PHE A 862 -9.04 36.25 5.55
N ALA A 863 -8.61 37.52 5.62
CA ALA A 863 -7.21 37.89 5.54
C ALA A 863 -6.39 37.28 6.69
N VAL A 864 -6.93 37.25 7.91
CA VAL A 864 -6.28 36.61 9.07
C VAL A 864 -6.11 35.12 8.85
N LEU A 865 -7.17 34.40 8.46
CA LEU A 865 -7.09 32.95 8.23
C LEU A 865 -6.19 32.61 7.03
N LEU A 866 -6.28 33.38 5.95
CA LEU A 866 -5.44 33.20 4.76
C LEU A 866 -3.97 33.41 5.09
N THR A 867 -3.65 34.49 5.80
CA THR A 867 -2.27 34.78 6.24
C THR A 867 -1.78 33.65 7.13
N SER A 868 -2.62 33.18 8.05
CA SER A 868 -2.28 32.08 8.97
C SER A 868 -1.97 30.78 8.25
N ALA A 869 -2.78 30.41 7.24
CA ALA A 869 -2.53 29.25 6.40
C ALA A 869 -1.24 29.40 5.56
N ALA A 870 -0.93 30.62 5.13
CA ALA A 870 0.29 30.96 4.39
C ALA A 870 1.55 31.05 5.29
N LEU A 871 1.42 31.07 6.62
CA LEU A 871 2.58 31.06 7.52
C LEU A 871 3.29 29.71 7.56
N TYR A 872 2.59 28.60 7.31
CA TYR A 872 3.19 27.26 7.39
C TYR A 872 4.31 27.05 6.37
N PRO A 873 4.15 27.34 5.07
CA PRO A 873 5.25 27.24 4.11
C PRO A 873 6.48 28.05 4.47
N LEU A 874 6.29 29.20 5.12
CA LEU A 874 7.38 30.06 5.54
C LEU A 874 8.08 29.52 6.78
N LEU A 875 7.35 29.34 7.89
CA LEU A 875 7.95 28.97 9.17
C LEU A 875 8.32 27.48 9.21
N GLY A 876 7.42 26.60 8.78
CA GLY A 876 7.69 25.17 8.68
C GLY A 876 8.73 24.88 7.61
N GLY A 877 8.62 25.50 6.42
CA GLY A 877 9.56 25.32 5.32
C GLY A 877 10.99 25.74 5.67
N VAL A 878 11.16 26.95 6.23
CA VAL A 878 12.49 27.42 6.67
C VAL A 878 13.04 26.57 7.81
N ALA A 879 12.19 26.15 8.76
CA ALA A 879 12.62 25.27 9.84
C ALA A 879 13.15 23.94 9.30
N LYS A 880 12.41 23.29 8.38
CA LYS A 880 12.84 22.02 7.79
C LYS A 880 14.10 22.15 6.92
N ILE A 881 14.24 23.24 6.16
CA ILE A 881 15.46 23.51 5.38
C ILE A 881 16.69 23.58 6.27
N ARG A 882 16.57 24.13 7.48
CA ARG A 882 17.67 24.24 8.45
C ARG A 882 17.90 22.95 9.24
N ASP A 883 16.90 22.10 9.36
CA ASP A 883 16.92 20.86 10.14
C ASP A 883 17.53 19.70 9.33
N ARG A 884 18.84 19.80 9.10
CA ARG A 884 19.68 18.81 8.39
C ARG A 884 20.35 17.86 9.37
N MET A 885 20.75 16.68 8.88
CA MET A 885 21.58 15.75 9.66
C MET A 885 22.90 16.41 10.07
N VAL A 886 23.52 17.12 9.12
CA VAL A 886 24.76 17.90 9.31
C VAL A 886 24.58 19.23 8.62
N ILE A 887 24.67 20.32 9.38
CA ILE A 887 24.45 21.68 8.87
C ILE A 887 25.54 22.05 7.85
N ASP A 888 26.77 21.63 8.09
CA ASP A 888 27.94 21.98 7.28
C ASP A 888 28.14 21.09 6.04
N ALA A 889 27.33 20.05 5.86
CA ALA A 889 27.38 19.21 4.66
C ALA A 889 27.05 20.05 3.41
N PRO A 890 27.68 19.78 2.26
CA PRO A 890 27.43 20.54 1.04
C PRO A 890 25.95 20.50 0.65
N HIS A 891 25.47 21.59 0.05
CA HIS A 891 24.17 21.60 -0.58
C HIS A 891 24.24 20.91 -1.93
N THR A 892 23.43 19.87 -2.09
CA THR A 892 23.42 18.96 -3.23
C THR A 892 22.03 18.33 -3.29
N LEU A 893 21.62 17.78 -4.42
CA LEU A 893 20.40 16.96 -4.51
C LEU A 893 20.66 15.47 -4.25
N ASP A 894 21.92 15.07 -4.02
CA ASP A 894 22.27 13.70 -3.67
C ASP A 894 21.95 13.41 -2.21
N GLY A 895 20.90 12.63 -1.97
CA GLY A 895 20.35 12.37 -0.65
C GLY A 895 21.25 11.56 0.30
N MET A 896 22.33 10.95 -0.18
CA MET A 896 23.31 10.23 0.64
C MET A 896 24.59 11.04 0.94
N ALA A 897 24.73 12.24 0.36
CA ALA A 897 25.97 13.02 0.50
C ALA A 897 26.27 13.46 1.94
N TYR A 898 25.26 13.57 2.79
CA TYR A 898 25.43 13.93 4.20
C TYR A 898 26.28 12.88 4.95
N MET A 899 26.24 11.61 4.54
CA MET A 899 26.92 10.51 5.24
C MET A 899 28.44 10.72 5.30
N GLN A 900 29.03 11.31 4.25
CA GLN A 900 30.46 11.62 4.21
C GLN A 900 30.92 12.61 5.29
N TYR A 901 29.98 13.36 5.89
CA TYR A 901 30.27 14.42 6.86
C TYR A 901 29.65 14.15 8.24
N ALA A 902 28.82 13.11 8.36
CA ALA A 902 28.01 12.87 9.55
C ALA A 902 28.74 12.00 10.55
N ILE A 903 28.75 12.48 11.80
CA ILE A 903 29.04 11.66 12.98
C ILE A 903 27.71 11.46 13.70
N TYR A 904 27.30 10.21 13.84
CA TYR A 904 26.05 9.83 14.48
C TYR A 904 26.33 9.21 15.84
N GLN A 905 25.59 9.64 16.87
CA GLN A 905 25.72 9.12 18.22
C GLN A 905 24.63 8.07 18.45
N ASP A 906 25.03 6.83 18.71
CA ASP A 906 24.14 5.75 19.09
C ASP A 906 24.88 4.76 19.99
N LEU A 907 24.17 4.06 20.88
CA LEU A 907 24.76 3.08 21.80
C LEU A 907 26.02 3.60 22.54
N ASP A 908 25.97 4.85 23.02
CA ASP A 908 27.10 5.54 23.69
C ASP A 908 28.41 5.58 22.87
N THR A 909 28.31 5.45 21.53
CA THR A 909 29.43 5.40 20.60
C THR A 909 29.25 6.40 19.46
N GLU A 910 30.36 6.99 18.99
CA GLU A 910 30.38 7.84 17.80
C GLU A 910 30.58 6.99 16.54
N LEU A 911 29.64 7.06 15.60
CA LEU A 911 29.69 6.36 14.31
C LEU A 911 30.03 7.36 13.19
N GLU A 912 31.15 7.16 12.50
CA GLU A 912 31.57 7.98 11.35
C GLU A 912 30.91 7.43 10.08
N LEU A 913 29.81 8.06 9.64
CA LEU A 913 28.98 7.51 8.56
C LEU A 913 29.67 7.50 7.18
N SER A 914 30.85 8.10 7.06
CA SER A 914 31.69 8.02 5.86
C SER A 914 32.14 6.59 5.57
N GLN A 915 32.36 5.76 6.60
CA GLN A 915 32.77 4.36 6.43
C GLN A 915 31.65 3.52 5.81
N ASP A 916 30.42 3.66 6.33
CA ASP A 916 29.24 3.03 5.75
C ASP A 916 29.00 3.56 4.32
N TYR A 917 29.22 4.85 4.06
CA TYR A 917 29.09 5.42 2.71
C TYR A 917 30.01 4.72 1.71
N ASP A 918 31.30 4.60 2.00
CA ASP A 918 32.28 4.01 1.08
C ASP A 918 32.02 2.50 0.88
N ALA A 919 31.64 1.79 1.94
CA ALA A 919 31.28 0.38 1.88
C ALA A 919 30.00 0.13 1.06
N ILE A 920 28.96 0.95 1.24
CA ILE A 920 27.72 0.91 0.44
C ILE A 920 28.03 1.16 -1.04
N ARG A 921 28.90 2.14 -1.34
CA ARG A 921 29.33 2.43 -2.72
C ARG A 921 30.04 1.22 -3.33
N TRP A 922 30.96 0.62 -2.59
CA TRP A 922 31.62 -0.60 -3.03
C TRP A 922 30.62 -1.72 -3.33
N MET A 923 29.61 -1.92 -2.48
CA MET A 923 28.58 -2.95 -2.73
C MET A 923 27.75 -2.65 -3.98
N GLN A 924 27.36 -1.40 -4.19
CA GLN A 924 26.65 -0.99 -5.42
C GLN A 924 27.47 -1.32 -6.68
N ASP A 925 28.77 -1.10 -6.64
CA ASP A 925 29.63 -1.28 -7.81
C ASP A 925 30.04 -2.75 -8.05
N ASN A 926 30.14 -3.58 -7.00
CA ASN A 926 30.77 -4.91 -7.08
C ASN A 926 29.81 -6.09 -6.84
N VAL A 927 28.71 -5.91 -6.13
CA VAL A 927 27.78 -7.02 -5.83
C VAL A 927 26.87 -7.27 -7.02
N GLN A 928 27.01 -8.44 -7.63
CA GLN A 928 26.15 -8.93 -8.71
C GLN A 928 24.83 -9.48 -8.16
N GLY A 929 23.74 -9.25 -8.90
CA GLY A 929 22.42 -9.77 -8.53
C GLY A 929 21.86 -9.17 -7.26
N SER A 930 20.89 -9.86 -6.67
CA SER A 930 20.28 -9.51 -5.38
C SER A 930 20.52 -10.60 -4.31
N PRO A 931 21.78 -10.92 -3.99
CA PRO A 931 22.11 -11.91 -2.96
C PRO A 931 21.71 -11.41 -1.57
N VAL A 932 21.53 -12.36 -0.64
CA VAL A 932 21.16 -12.04 0.74
C VAL A 932 22.37 -11.49 1.49
N ILE A 933 22.14 -10.45 2.27
CA ILE A 933 23.13 -9.84 3.17
C ILE A 933 22.68 -9.99 4.63
N VAL A 934 23.65 -9.99 5.54
CA VAL A 934 23.39 -9.83 6.97
C VAL A 934 24.10 -8.58 7.48
N GLU A 935 23.36 -7.74 8.18
CA GLU A 935 23.82 -6.52 8.84
C GLU A 935 23.13 -6.38 10.21
N ALA A 936 23.64 -5.53 11.09
CA ALA A 936 23.01 -5.27 12.38
C ALA A 936 21.57 -4.79 12.22
N ASN A 937 20.67 -5.43 12.97
CA ASN A 937 19.32 -4.93 13.18
C ASN A 937 19.30 -3.89 14.32
N GLN A 938 18.42 -2.89 14.27
CA GLN A 938 18.20 -1.95 15.38
C GLN A 938 16.70 -1.72 15.57
N VAL A 939 16.34 -1.15 16.73
CA VAL A 939 15.00 -0.61 16.94
C VAL A 939 14.69 0.40 15.83
N GLU A 940 13.42 0.50 15.43
CA GLU A 940 12.99 1.40 14.37
C GLU A 940 13.43 2.84 14.66
N TYR A 941 13.71 3.59 13.60
CA TYR A 941 14.19 4.98 13.68
C TYR A 941 15.62 5.18 14.23
N HIS A 942 16.40 4.11 14.40
CA HIS A 942 17.85 4.15 14.64
C HIS A 942 18.65 3.79 13.36
N TRP A 943 19.98 3.93 13.41
CA TRP A 943 20.88 3.69 12.27
C TRP A 943 21.11 2.20 11.95
N GLY A 944 20.08 1.35 12.03
CA GLY A 944 20.16 -0.05 11.58
C GLY A 944 19.73 -0.24 10.12
N THR A 945 20.01 -1.42 9.56
CA THR A 945 19.46 -1.81 8.25
C THR A 945 19.90 -0.87 7.10
N ARG A 946 21.04 -0.19 7.25
CA ARG A 946 21.49 0.88 6.33
C ARG A 946 21.97 0.32 4.99
N TYR A 947 22.56 -0.87 4.94
CA TYR A 947 23.06 -1.42 3.67
C TYR A 947 21.89 -1.82 2.76
N THR A 948 20.86 -2.47 3.29
CA THR A 948 19.65 -2.78 2.51
C THR A 948 18.96 -1.49 2.01
N VAL A 949 18.89 -0.44 2.83
CA VAL A 949 18.29 0.86 2.47
C VAL A 949 18.93 1.47 1.22
N TYR A 950 20.27 1.51 1.16
CA TYR A 950 20.99 2.18 0.08
C TYR A 950 21.35 1.29 -1.11
N THR A 951 21.31 -0.04 -0.96
CA THR A 951 21.61 -0.99 -2.05
C THR A 951 20.38 -1.68 -2.63
N GLY A 952 19.27 -1.69 -1.88
CA GLY A 952 18.10 -2.50 -2.18
C GLY A 952 18.37 -4.01 -2.14
N LEU A 953 19.49 -4.48 -1.57
CA LEU A 953 19.77 -5.91 -1.42
C LEU A 953 18.87 -6.53 -0.33
N PRO A 954 18.44 -7.81 -0.48
CA PRO A 954 17.71 -8.52 0.56
C PRO A 954 18.56 -8.70 1.83
N GLY A 955 18.11 -8.17 2.95
CA GLY A 955 18.62 -8.48 4.28
C GLY A 955 17.88 -9.66 4.92
N VAL A 956 18.51 -10.35 5.88
CA VAL A 956 17.84 -11.39 6.67
C VAL A 956 16.55 -10.85 7.31
N VAL A 957 16.63 -9.68 7.93
CA VAL A 957 15.48 -8.95 8.46
C VAL A 957 15.79 -7.44 8.55
N GLY A 958 14.84 -6.60 8.16
CA GLY A 958 14.89 -5.15 8.34
C GLY A 958 14.15 -4.68 9.60
N TRP A 959 13.50 -3.51 9.52
CA TRP A 959 12.74 -2.98 10.65
C TRP A 959 11.58 -3.90 11.05
N ASN A 960 11.61 -4.35 12.30
CA ASN A 960 10.75 -5.40 12.83
C ASN A 960 9.26 -5.03 12.70
N TRP A 961 8.86 -3.87 13.21
CA TRP A 961 7.47 -3.42 13.20
C TRP A 961 6.92 -3.29 11.79
N HIS A 962 7.67 -2.70 10.87
CA HIS A 962 7.25 -2.53 9.47
C HIS A 962 7.09 -3.86 8.75
N GLN A 963 7.97 -4.83 9.01
CA GLN A 963 7.84 -6.18 8.48
C GLN A 963 6.60 -6.90 9.01
N ARG A 964 6.31 -6.76 10.31
CA ARG A 964 5.08 -7.32 10.91
C ARG A 964 3.80 -6.69 10.36
N GLN A 965 3.81 -5.39 10.06
CA GLN A 965 2.67 -4.72 9.43
C GLN A 965 2.41 -5.20 8.00
N GLN A 966 3.45 -5.57 7.26
CA GLN A 966 3.29 -6.16 5.92
C GLN A 966 2.88 -7.63 6.00
N ARG A 967 3.36 -8.37 6.99
CA ARG A 967 3.15 -9.81 7.11
C ARG A 967 2.05 -10.17 8.10
N THR A 968 0.95 -9.42 8.05
CA THR A 968 -0.23 -9.59 8.93
C THR A 968 -0.97 -10.90 8.75
N THR A 969 -0.78 -11.58 7.61
CA THR A 969 -1.36 -12.91 7.34
C THR A 969 -0.51 -14.05 7.91
N THR A 970 0.72 -13.78 8.35
CA THR A 970 1.65 -14.77 8.93
C THR A 970 1.87 -14.53 10.43
N PRO A 971 2.26 -15.54 11.21
CA PRO A 971 2.62 -15.36 12.61
C PRO A 971 3.72 -14.31 12.81
N HIS A 972 3.55 -13.40 13.77
CA HIS A 972 4.55 -12.38 14.08
C HIS A 972 5.91 -12.96 14.51
N GLU A 973 5.92 -14.16 15.08
CA GLU A 973 7.13 -14.89 15.49
C GLU A 973 8.11 -15.13 14.35
N TRP A 974 7.66 -15.15 13.09
CA TRP A 974 8.55 -15.31 11.93
C TRP A 974 9.49 -14.12 11.73
N VAL A 975 9.06 -12.92 12.13
CA VAL A 975 9.91 -11.72 12.08
C VAL A 975 10.78 -11.67 13.34
N TYR A 976 10.21 -11.97 14.51
CA TYR A 976 10.95 -11.96 15.78
C TYR A 976 12.11 -12.96 15.78
N SER A 977 11.85 -14.21 15.39
CA SER A 977 12.88 -15.25 15.31
C SER A 977 14.05 -14.84 14.40
N ARG A 978 13.81 -14.13 13.29
CA ARG A 978 14.88 -13.62 12.44
C ARG A 978 15.70 -12.52 13.10
N VAL A 979 15.05 -11.62 13.86
CA VAL A 979 15.75 -10.58 14.62
C VAL A 979 16.62 -11.21 15.69
N ASP A 980 16.09 -12.20 16.40
CA ASP A 980 16.82 -12.95 17.42
C ASP A 980 17.98 -13.74 16.81
N ASP A 981 17.74 -14.44 15.70
CA ASP A 981 18.78 -15.18 14.97
C ASP A 981 19.92 -14.25 14.51
N VAL A 982 19.61 -13.05 14.00
CA VAL A 982 20.64 -12.06 13.63
C VAL A 982 21.43 -11.62 14.87
N ASN A 983 20.76 -11.38 16.00
CA ASN A 983 21.47 -10.99 17.22
C ASN A 983 22.38 -12.12 17.74
N VAL A 984 21.87 -13.35 17.80
CA VAL A 984 22.66 -14.52 18.20
C VAL A 984 23.80 -14.77 17.23
N PHE A 985 23.59 -14.61 15.91
CA PHE A 985 24.64 -14.74 14.91
C PHE A 985 25.80 -13.78 15.16
N TYR A 986 25.54 -12.52 15.52
CA TYR A 986 26.63 -11.58 15.83
C TYR A 986 27.25 -11.81 17.21
N ASP A 987 26.48 -12.22 18.22
CA ASP A 987 26.96 -12.42 19.60
C ASP A 987 27.71 -13.75 19.84
N THR A 988 27.39 -14.82 19.09
CA THR A 988 28.00 -16.14 19.29
C THR A 988 29.47 -16.16 18.86
N ALA A 989 30.30 -16.91 19.59
CA ALA A 989 31.67 -17.26 19.17
C ALA A 989 31.74 -18.62 18.42
N ASP A 990 30.64 -19.36 18.35
CA ASP A 990 30.57 -20.69 17.74
C ASP A 990 30.46 -20.60 16.20
N LEU A 991 31.49 -21.09 15.51
CA LEU A 991 31.53 -21.14 14.05
C LEU A 991 30.55 -22.17 13.46
N GLY A 992 30.19 -23.22 14.21
CA GLY A 992 29.19 -24.21 13.79
C GLY A 992 27.81 -23.57 13.66
N PHE A 993 27.36 -22.88 14.71
CA PHE A 993 26.12 -22.11 14.66
C PHE A 993 26.16 -21.03 13.58
N ALA A 994 27.29 -20.35 13.41
CA ALA A 994 27.44 -19.35 12.35
C ALA A 994 27.25 -19.99 10.95
N LYS A 995 27.81 -21.17 10.69
CA LYS A 995 27.60 -21.91 9.44
C LYS A 995 26.12 -22.24 9.22
N GLU A 996 25.44 -22.79 10.22
CA GLU A 996 24.01 -23.12 10.16
C GLU A 996 23.15 -21.88 9.85
N PHE A 997 23.45 -20.73 10.46
CA PHE A 997 22.77 -19.47 10.18
C PHE A 997 22.95 -19.02 8.71
N LEU A 998 24.19 -19.08 8.19
CA LEU A 998 24.48 -18.68 6.81
C LEU A 998 23.77 -19.58 5.80
N GLU A 999 23.70 -20.89 6.07
CA GLU A 999 22.97 -21.86 5.24
C GLU A 999 21.45 -21.64 5.31
N LYS A 1000 20.90 -21.46 6.52
CA LYS A 1000 19.46 -21.22 6.76
C LYS A 1000 18.93 -20.02 5.98
N TYR A 1001 19.68 -18.92 5.96
CA TYR A 1001 19.26 -17.67 5.31
C TYR A 1001 19.91 -17.43 3.94
N GLN A 1002 20.77 -18.34 3.49
CA GLN A 1002 21.54 -18.24 2.23
C GLN A 1002 22.30 -16.91 2.11
N VAL A 1003 22.90 -16.46 3.23
CA VAL A 1003 23.65 -15.20 3.30
C VAL A 1003 24.88 -15.31 2.39
N SER A 1004 25.09 -14.32 1.53
CA SER A 1004 26.29 -14.24 0.68
C SER A 1004 27.29 -13.19 1.14
N TYR A 1005 26.82 -12.13 1.82
CA TYR A 1005 27.68 -11.07 2.33
C TYR A 1005 27.35 -10.72 3.78
N ILE A 1006 28.39 -10.54 4.58
CA ILE A 1006 28.30 -10.21 6.01
C ILE A 1006 28.94 -8.84 6.22
N ILE A 1007 28.19 -7.93 6.84
CA ILE A 1007 28.66 -6.59 7.18
C ILE A 1007 29.16 -6.60 8.63
N VAL A 1008 30.38 -6.11 8.85
CA VAL A 1008 30.93 -5.86 10.19
C VAL A 1008 31.55 -4.45 10.21
N GLY A 1009 30.73 -3.46 10.56
CA GLY A 1009 31.12 -2.05 10.67
C GLY A 1009 31.13 -1.54 12.11
N GLN A 1010 31.21 -0.22 12.25
CA GLN A 1010 31.23 0.44 13.55
C GLN A 1010 29.98 0.12 14.38
N LEU A 1011 28.80 0.03 13.75
CA LEU A 1011 27.55 -0.30 14.43
C LEU A 1011 27.56 -1.72 14.98
N GLU A 1012 27.97 -2.72 14.18
CA GLU A 1012 28.06 -4.10 14.63
C GLU A 1012 29.03 -4.21 15.82
N ARG A 1013 30.17 -3.53 15.75
CA ARG A 1013 31.18 -3.50 16.83
C ARG A 1013 30.69 -2.82 18.10
N ALA A 1014 29.85 -1.79 17.98
CA ALA A 1014 29.26 -1.08 19.12
C ALA A 1014 28.13 -1.85 19.78
N LYS A 1015 27.34 -2.61 19.00
CA LYS A 1015 26.13 -3.28 19.48
C LYS A 1015 26.40 -4.66 20.10
N TYR A 1016 27.26 -5.46 19.49
CA TYR A 1016 27.39 -6.88 19.79
C TYR A 1016 28.62 -7.20 20.65
N LEU A 1017 28.62 -8.39 21.26
CA LEU A 1017 29.68 -8.83 22.16
C LEU A 1017 31.04 -8.96 21.44
N ALA A 1018 32.12 -8.54 22.11
CA ALA A 1018 33.47 -8.60 21.56
C ALA A 1018 33.90 -10.02 21.17
N GLU A 1019 33.51 -11.04 21.94
CA GLU A 1019 33.77 -12.46 21.62
C GLU A 1019 33.11 -12.86 20.29
N GLY A 1020 31.87 -12.42 20.07
CA GLY A 1020 31.14 -12.66 18.84
C GLY A 1020 31.70 -11.90 17.64
N ILE A 1021 32.20 -10.69 17.82
CA ILE A 1021 32.88 -9.92 16.76
C ILE A 1021 34.24 -10.53 16.40
N ASN A 1022 35.01 -10.99 17.40
CA ASN A 1022 36.32 -11.59 17.16
C ASN A 1022 36.24 -12.91 16.37
N LYS A 1023 35.07 -13.56 16.30
CA LYS A 1023 34.88 -14.79 15.49
C LYS A 1023 35.18 -14.57 14.01
N PHE A 1024 34.97 -13.35 13.50
CA PHE A 1024 35.14 -13.07 12.07
C PHE A 1024 36.59 -13.24 11.62
N ASP A 1025 37.55 -12.99 12.49
CA ASP A 1025 38.98 -13.25 12.23
C ASP A 1025 39.29 -14.76 12.24
N LEU A 1026 38.57 -15.54 13.06
CA LEU A 1026 38.75 -17.00 13.16
C LEU A 1026 38.13 -17.76 11.99
N GLY A 1027 36.99 -17.26 11.47
CA GLY A 1027 36.29 -17.87 10.33
C GLY A 1027 36.84 -17.46 8.95
N GLU A 1028 37.79 -16.52 8.90
CA GLU A 1028 38.38 -16.04 7.66
C GLU A 1028 39.14 -17.16 6.91
N GLY A 1029 38.87 -17.29 5.61
CA GLY A 1029 39.40 -18.34 4.76
C GLY A 1029 38.76 -19.72 4.93
N SER A 1030 37.81 -19.89 5.87
CA SER A 1030 37.06 -21.12 6.07
C SER A 1030 35.57 -20.96 5.76
N LEU A 1031 34.87 -20.09 6.49
CA LEU A 1031 33.44 -19.83 6.27
C LEU A 1031 33.19 -18.61 5.38
N TRP A 1032 34.11 -17.64 5.41
CA TRP A 1032 34.00 -16.40 4.66
C TRP A 1032 35.39 -15.84 4.31
N GLN A 1033 35.42 -14.86 3.40
CA GLN A 1033 36.63 -14.15 2.98
C GLN A 1033 36.39 -12.64 2.94
N VAL A 1034 37.38 -11.84 3.32
CA VAL A 1034 37.32 -10.38 3.21
C VAL A 1034 37.31 -9.96 1.73
N VAL A 1035 36.30 -9.21 1.34
CA VAL A 1035 36.17 -8.64 -0.02
C VAL A 1035 36.24 -7.11 -0.03
N TYR A 1036 36.02 -6.47 1.11
CA TYR A 1036 36.20 -5.04 1.31
C TYR A 1036 36.66 -4.78 2.75
N HIS A 1037 37.60 -3.86 2.90
CA HIS A 1037 38.03 -3.37 4.20
C HIS A 1037 38.46 -1.91 4.08
N ASP A 1038 37.82 -1.04 4.87
CA ASP A 1038 38.24 0.33 5.08
C ASP A 1038 38.03 0.71 6.55
N LYS A 1039 39.09 1.21 7.19
CA LYS A 1039 39.12 1.55 8.62
C LYS A 1039 38.56 0.42 9.50
N GLU A 1040 37.40 0.62 10.15
CA GLU A 1040 36.77 -0.35 11.05
C GLU A 1040 35.70 -1.21 10.35
N THR A 1041 35.38 -0.88 9.09
CA THR A 1041 34.32 -1.53 8.33
C THR A 1041 34.88 -2.59 7.39
N THR A 1042 34.43 -3.82 7.59
CA THR A 1042 34.80 -4.98 6.77
C THR A 1042 33.54 -5.64 6.20
N ILE A 1043 33.58 -5.99 4.92
CA ILE A 1043 32.57 -6.84 4.29
C ILE A 1043 33.22 -8.18 3.96
N TYR A 1044 32.58 -9.24 4.44
CA TYR A 1044 32.97 -10.61 4.17
C TYR A 1044 32.02 -11.22 3.15
N GLN A 1045 32.55 -12.06 2.26
CA GLN A 1045 31.77 -12.91 1.35
C GLN A 1045 31.82 -14.35 1.85
N THR A 1046 30.67 -15.02 1.93
CA THR A 1046 30.61 -16.43 2.36
C THR A 1046 31.24 -17.36 1.33
N ILE A 1047 31.94 -18.39 1.79
CA ILE A 1047 32.54 -19.42 0.93
C ILE A 1047 31.55 -20.58 0.82
N SER A 1048 30.95 -20.77 -0.35
CA SER A 1048 30.05 -21.89 -0.61
C SER A 1048 30.85 -23.17 -0.89
N GLY A 1049 30.66 -24.23 -0.08
CA GLY A 1049 31.13 -25.59 -0.42
C GLY A 1049 32.36 -26.13 0.34
N ILE A 1050 32.54 -25.82 1.63
CA ILE A 1050 33.46 -26.60 2.48
C ILE A 1050 32.64 -27.57 3.33
N ASP A 1051 32.55 -28.80 2.83
CA ASP A 1051 32.29 -30.02 3.61
C ASP A 1051 33.51 -30.39 4.44
#